data_AF-A0A351T5J0-F1
#
_entry.id   AF-A0A351T5J0-F1
#
_cell.length_a   1.000
_cell.length_b   1.000
_cell.length_c   1.000
_cell.angle_alpha   90.00
_cell.angle_beta   90.00
_cell.angle_gamma   90.00
#
_symmetry.space_group_name_H-M   'P 1'
#
loop_
_entity.id
_entity.type
_entity.pdbx_description
1 polymer ?
#
loop_
_entity_poly.entity_id
_entity_poly.type
_entity_poly.pdbx_seq_one_letter_code
_entity_poly.pdbx_strand_id
1 'polypeptide(L)'
;MRFTRLRITGFKSFVEPTELLIEPGLTGVVGPNGCGKSNLVEALGWVMGEGSAKKMRAKGMDDVIFAGTSSRPSRNMAEVALQVDNRSRRAPAAFNDHDDLEISRRIEREAGSVYRINGRETRARDVSLLFADAASGPHSTALVRQGRIGALIDAKPADRRAILEEAAGIGGLHSRRHEAELRLRAAETNLTRLDDIMAQIEGQLAALKRQARQASRYRNLSGHIQRTEALLFYLRWQEVNQAVTRAADMLEAAEAQVNAAAARNAAASNAQLKASEAVPPLRKSEAEAAAALHRLTVARDGLAAEESRLAQQTERVAQALRQAEQDGARESRLLADSEAAHTRLVEEQAALTAAAEEQRGADGELRQQLATAKSAVEQAEETLDQANRRLAEIRATGESLKRELTQAEKRLVQLRQQVERTGRERQQAEAELARIADVQVSIDAAEAARSGLEAARASLTELEERYRVAQKREADAREAFHQARQIAGRLEAEEKALAKLLYSDEEDLWPPLVDALQVAPGYETALGAALGDDLNYPTDQAAPAFWKLVALQTPLPALPDGVTPLGGFVSGADELAARLSQVGIVEPALGPALQPALLPGQRLVSLQGDLWRWDGLTAAAEAPTAAAKRLEMRNRHAELRDQFSAAAKTASREEAVHKQAAAQVQQLQQAEMTARKSARAAEEALSRALDAQAKAERASAALSAKR
;
A
#
# COMPACT_ATOMS: atom_id res chain seq x y z
N MET A 1 -43.96 -40.53 -68.95
CA MET A 1 -43.35 -41.80 -68.50
C MET A 1 -44.36 -42.91 -68.72
N ARG A 2 -43.92 -44.08 -69.19
CA ARG A 2 -44.77 -45.27 -69.36
C ARG A 2 -44.13 -46.45 -68.65
N PHE A 3 -44.90 -47.24 -67.92
CA PHE A 3 -44.39 -48.45 -67.27
C PHE A 3 -44.31 -49.56 -68.30
N THR A 4 -43.14 -50.18 -68.44
CA THR A 4 -42.87 -51.20 -69.48
C THR A 4 -42.73 -52.59 -68.88
N ARG A 5 -42.18 -52.70 -67.66
CA ARG A 5 -41.95 -53.98 -67.01
C ARG A 5 -41.98 -53.86 -65.49
N LEU A 6 -42.58 -54.82 -64.82
CA LEU A 6 -42.60 -54.94 -63.37
C LEU A 6 -42.02 -56.30 -62.97
N ARG A 7 -40.90 -56.30 -62.25
CA ARG A 7 -40.23 -57.48 -61.73
C ARG A 7 -40.43 -57.56 -60.21
N ILE A 8 -40.92 -58.70 -59.73
CA ILE A 8 -41.31 -58.89 -58.34
C ILE A 8 -40.67 -60.18 -57.83
N THR A 9 -39.99 -60.11 -56.68
CA THR A 9 -39.38 -61.28 -56.03
C THR A 9 -39.55 -61.20 -54.52
N GLY A 10 -39.97 -62.29 -53.89
CA GLY A 10 -40.11 -62.39 -52.43
C GLY A 10 -41.20 -61.50 -51.81
N PHE A 11 -42.04 -60.86 -52.63
CA PHE A 11 -43.04 -59.88 -52.19
C PHE A 11 -44.42 -60.54 -52.06
N LYS A 12 -44.94 -60.63 -50.82
CA LYS A 12 -46.23 -61.26 -50.50
C LYS A 12 -46.39 -62.61 -51.22
N SER A 13 -47.38 -62.75 -52.09
CA SER A 13 -47.67 -63.99 -52.82
C SER A 13 -46.63 -64.37 -53.90
N PHE A 14 -45.70 -63.48 -54.25
CA PHE A 14 -44.70 -63.70 -55.31
C PHE A 14 -43.39 -64.21 -54.73
N VAL A 15 -43.28 -65.53 -54.54
CA VAL A 15 -42.11 -66.18 -53.93
C VAL A 15 -40.93 -66.29 -54.89
N GLU A 16 -41.22 -66.59 -56.15
CA GLU A 16 -40.23 -66.73 -57.23
C GLU A 16 -40.22 -65.44 -58.07
N PRO A 17 -39.07 -65.10 -58.70
CA PRO A 17 -38.98 -63.95 -59.59
C PRO A 17 -40.05 -64.02 -60.69
N THR A 18 -40.95 -63.05 -60.66
CA THR A 18 -42.05 -62.93 -61.62
C THR A 18 -41.87 -61.64 -62.39
N GLU A 19 -41.88 -61.72 -63.72
CA GLU A 19 -41.84 -60.56 -64.61
C GLU A 19 -43.21 -60.37 -65.27
N LEU A 20 -43.76 -59.16 -65.14
CA LEU A 20 -44.97 -58.71 -65.80
C LEU A 20 -44.57 -57.68 -66.85
N LEU A 21 -44.80 -58.01 -68.13
CA LEU A 21 -44.66 -57.07 -69.24
C LEU A 21 -45.94 -56.23 -69.34
N ILE A 22 -45.78 -54.91 -69.42
CA ILE A 22 -46.87 -53.96 -69.57
C ILE A 22 -46.81 -53.42 -71.00
N GLU A 23 -47.65 -53.96 -71.86
CA GLU A 23 -47.71 -53.59 -73.27
C GLU A 23 -48.61 -52.36 -73.51
N PRO A 24 -48.40 -51.60 -74.60
CA PRO A 24 -49.28 -50.49 -74.96
C PRO A 24 -50.73 -50.95 -75.16
N GLY A 25 -51.68 -50.25 -74.52
CA GLY A 25 -53.12 -50.54 -74.63
C GLY A 25 -53.72 -50.98 -73.30
N LEU A 26 -54.70 -51.89 -73.35
CA LEU A 26 -55.39 -52.42 -72.16
C LEU A 26 -54.73 -53.74 -71.72
N THR A 27 -53.97 -53.70 -70.63
CA THR A 27 -53.43 -54.92 -69.99
C THR A 27 -54.43 -55.44 -68.96
N GLY A 28 -55.00 -56.62 -69.21
CA GLY A 28 -55.91 -57.28 -68.27
C GLY A 28 -55.19 -58.34 -67.43
N VAL A 29 -55.35 -58.28 -66.10
CA VAL A 29 -54.85 -59.33 -65.19
C VAL A 29 -56.02 -60.12 -64.62
N VAL A 30 -56.16 -61.38 -65.04
CA VAL A 30 -57.28 -62.25 -64.67
C VAL A 30 -56.77 -63.47 -63.91
N GLY A 31 -57.53 -63.93 -62.92
CA GLY A 31 -57.22 -65.09 -62.12
C GLY A 31 -58.24 -65.30 -61.01
N PRO A 32 -58.24 -66.47 -60.33
CA PRO A 32 -59.19 -66.77 -59.25
C PRO A 32 -59.03 -65.82 -58.05
N ASN A 33 -60.04 -65.76 -57.18
CA ASN A 33 -59.96 -64.95 -55.96
C ASN A 33 -58.83 -65.46 -55.05
N GLY A 34 -58.04 -64.55 -54.48
CA GLY A 34 -56.90 -64.90 -53.64
C GLY A 34 -55.58 -65.20 -54.37
N CYS A 35 -55.54 -65.19 -55.71
CA CYS A 35 -54.31 -65.50 -56.48
C CYS A 35 -53.27 -64.37 -56.53
N GLY A 36 -53.35 -63.36 -55.65
CA GLY A 36 -52.35 -62.29 -55.58
C GLY A 36 -52.54 -61.10 -56.53
N LYS A 37 -53.66 -60.99 -57.26
CA LYS A 37 -53.92 -59.86 -58.20
C LYS A 37 -53.73 -58.48 -57.57
N SER A 38 -54.32 -58.27 -56.39
CA SER A 38 -54.21 -56.98 -55.69
C SER A 38 -52.80 -56.69 -55.18
N ASN A 39 -51.94 -57.71 -55.04
CA ASN A 39 -50.56 -57.53 -54.60
C ASN A 39 -49.68 -56.91 -55.72
N LEU A 40 -50.08 -57.00 -57.00
CA LEU A 40 -49.39 -56.32 -58.10
C LEU A 40 -49.52 -54.80 -57.99
N VAL A 41 -50.74 -54.32 -57.72
CA VAL A 41 -51.03 -52.88 -57.53
C VAL A 41 -50.31 -52.35 -56.29
N GLU A 42 -50.21 -53.16 -55.25
CA GLU A 42 -49.43 -52.84 -54.05
C GLU A 42 -47.93 -52.81 -54.33
N ALA A 43 -47.39 -53.77 -55.07
CA ALA A 43 -45.98 -53.77 -55.48
C ALA A 43 -45.61 -52.50 -56.25
N LEU A 44 -46.48 -52.07 -57.17
CA LEU A 44 -46.36 -50.78 -57.87
C LEU A 44 -46.35 -49.60 -56.90
N GLY A 45 -47.33 -49.50 -56.00
CA GLY A 45 -47.35 -48.42 -54.99
C GLY A 45 -46.10 -48.41 -54.10
N TRP A 46 -45.60 -49.59 -53.74
CA TRP A 46 -44.46 -49.75 -52.84
C TRP A 46 -43.14 -49.31 -53.46
N VAL A 47 -42.89 -49.67 -54.72
CA VAL A 47 -41.69 -49.23 -55.46
C VAL A 47 -41.74 -47.74 -55.82
N MET A 48 -42.95 -47.17 -55.99
CA MET A 48 -43.14 -45.75 -56.29
C MET A 48 -43.02 -44.81 -55.07
N GLY A 49 -42.78 -45.33 -53.87
CA GLY A 49 -42.53 -44.49 -52.70
C GLY A 49 -43.52 -44.63 -51.53
N GLU A 50 -44.45 -45.60 -51.56
CA GLU A 50 -45.39 -45.82 -50.45
C GLU A 50 -44.66 -46.26 -49.17
N GLY A 51 -44.59 -45.36 -48.18
CA GLY A 51 -43.93 -45.62 -46.89
C GLY A 51 -44.84 -46.24 -45.82
N SER A 52 -46.16 -46.30 -46.02
CA SER A 52 -47.10 -46.77 -44.99
C SER A 52 -47.40 -48.27 -45.09
N ALA A 53 -46.95 -49.05 -44.10
CA ALA A 53 -47.29 -50.47 -43.99
C ALA A 53 -48.82 -50.72 -43.94
N LYS A 54 -49.56 -49.82 -43.26
CA LYS A 54 -51.02 -49.88 -43.18
C LYS A 54 -51.68 -49.79 -44.57
N LYS A 55 -51.20 -48.89 -45.44
CA LYS A 55 -51.70 -48.74 -46.83
C LYS A 55 -51.33 -49.94 -47.72
N MET A 56 -50.34 -50.71 -47.30
CA MET A 56 -49.89 -51.95 -47.92
C MET A 56 -50.59 -53.19 -47.35
N ARG A 57 -51.65 -53.04 -46.54
CA ARG A 57 -52.36 -54.16 -45.86
C ARG A 57 -51.41 -55.06 -45.07
N ALA A 58 -50.44 -54.43 -44.39
CA ALA A 58 -49.40 -55.03 -43.58
C ALA A 58 -49.39 -54.37 -42.18
N LYS A 59 -48.97 -55.10 -41.13
CA LYS A 59 -48.86 -54.52 -39.78
C LYS A 59 -47.54 -53.76 -39.62
N GLY A 60 -46.46 -54.32 -40.14
CA GLY A 60 -45.14 -53.68 -40.27
C GLY A 60 -44.63 -53.71 -41.71
N MET A 61 -43.59 -52.94 -42.02
CA MET A 61 -43.04 -52.93 -43.39
C MET A 61 -42.41 -54.28 -43.77
N ASP A 62 -41.92 -55.04 -42.80
CA ASP A 62 -41.35 -56.39 -43.00
C ASP A 62 -42.40 -57.44 -43.41
N ASP A 63 -43.69 -57.19 -43.15
CA ASP A 63 -44.78 -58.10 -43.53
C ASP A 63 -45.07 -58.08 -45.05
N VAL A 64 -44.41 -57.20 -45.81
CA VAL A 64 -44.44 -57.26 -47.28
C VAL A 64 -43.56 -58.41 -47.82
N ILE A 65 -42.64 -58.93 -47.01
CA ILE A 65 -41.80 -60.08 -47.34
C ILE A 65 -42.62 -61.37 -47.18
N PHE A 66 -42.50 -62.31 -48.13
CA PHE A 66 -43.20 -63.59 -48.07
C PHE A 66 -42.92 -64.34 -46.76
N ALA A 67 -43.96 -64.52 -45.96
CA ALA A 67 -43.90 -65.10 -44.62
C ALA A 67 -43.83 -66.65 -44.59
N GLY A 68 -43.85 -67.32 -45.75
CA GLY A 68 -43.85 -68.79 -45.84
C GLY A 68 -45.26 -69.38 -45.89
N THR A 69 -45.34 -70.65 -46.30
CA THR A 69 -46.55 -71.49 -46.30
C THR A 69 -46.18 -72.90 -45.84
N SER A 70 -47.15 -73.79 -45.62
CA SER A 70 -46.90 -75.19 -45.22
C SER A 70 -45.99 -75.97 -46.21
N SER A 71 -45.93 -75.55 -47.47
CA SER A 71 -45.13 -76.19 -48.52
C SER A 71 -43.92 -75.38 -48.99
N ARG A 72 -43.73 -74.14 -48.52
CA ARG A 72 -42.63 -73.25 -48.96
C ARG A 72 -42.06 -72.43 -47.80
N PRO A 73 -40.72 -72.38 -47.61
CA PRO A 73 -40.11 -71.59 -46.54
C PRO A 73 -40.31 -70.08 -46.74
N SER A 74 -40.24 -69.32 -45.64
CA SER A 74 -40.26 -67.85 -45.67
C SER A 74 -39.03 -67.29 -46.40
N ARG A 75 -39.16 -66.06 -46.90
CA ARG A 75 -38.02 -65.31 -47.46
C ARG A 75 -37.53 -64.27 -46.45
N ASN A 76 -36.25 -63.91 -46.56
CA ASN A 76 -35.63 -62.85 -45.74
C ASN A 76 -35.58 -61.50 -46.45
N MET A 77 -35.87 -61.46 -47.76
CA MET A 77 -35.89 -60.24 -48.55
C MET A 77 -37.03 -60.22 -49.55
N ALA A 78 -37.48 -59.02 -49.90
CA ALA A 78 -38.36 -58.76 -51.02
C ALA A 78 -37.79 -57.63 -51.89
N GLU A 79 -37.91 -57.77 -53.20
CA GLU A 79 -37.49 -56.78 -54.18
C GLU A 79 -38.57 -56.59 -55.24
N VAL A 80 -38.88 -55.32 -55.50
CA VAL A 80 -39.75 -54.92 -56.61
C VAL A 80 -38.97 -53.93 -57.45
N ALA A 81 -38.86 -54.19 -58.75
CA ALA A 81 -38.25 -53.32 -59.73
C ALA A 81 -39.27 -52.95 -60.80
N LEU A 82 -39.40 -51.65 -61.07
CA LEU A 82 -40.26 -51.07 -62.08
C LEU A 82 -39.40 -50.42 -63.15
N GLN A 83 -39.57 -50.88 -64.39
CA GLN A 83 -38.96 -50.28 -65.56
C GLN A 83 -39.92 -49.27 -66.19
N VAL A 84 -39.39 -48.08 -66.45
CA VAL A 84 -40.13 -46.92 -66.94
C VAL A 84 -39.45 -46.38 -68.19
N ASP A 85 -40.21 -46.26 -69.27
CA ASP A 85 -39.79 -45.56 -70.49
C ASP A 85 -39.75 -44.05 -70.23
N ASN A 86 -38.55 -43.49 -70.40
CA ASN A 86 -38.21 -42.08 -70.28
C ASN A 86 -37.73 -41.45 -71.60
N ARG A 87 -38.05 -42.03 -72.78
CA ARG A 87 -37.73 -41.42 -74.09
C ARG A 87 -38.29 -40.01 -74.26
N SER A 88 -39.41 -39.70 -73.58
CA SER A 88 -39.99 -38.35 -73.54
C SER A 88 -39.24 -37.35 -72.64
N ARG A 89 -38.13 -37.76 -72.02
CA ARG A 89 -37.24 -36.96 -71.15
C ARG A 89 -37.96 -36.17 -70.06
N ARG A 90 -38.91 -36.82 -69.38
CA ARG A 90 -39.76 -36.22 -68.34
C ARG A 90 -39.26 -36.49 -66.92
N ALA A 91 -38.12 -37.17 -66.76
CA ALA A 91 -37.51 -37.39 -65.46
C ALA A 91 -36.82 -36.11 -64.93
N PRO A 92 -36.66 -35.95 -63.61
CA PRO A 92 -35.80 -34.94 -63.01
C PRO A 92 -34.41 -34.95 -63.64
N ALA A 93 -33.77 -33.78 -63.75
CA ALA A 93 -32.49 -33.61 -64.44
C ALA A 93 -31.41 -34.62 -64.01
N ALA A 94 -31.37 -34.99 -62.72
CA ALA A 94 -30.42 -35.96 -62.18
C ALA A 94 -30.54 -37.38 -62.75
N PHE A 95 -31.67 -37.73 -63.36
CA PHE A 95 -31.97 -39.07 -63.89
C PHE A 95 -32.41 -39.04 -65.35
N ASN A 96 -32.33 -37.88 -66.02
CA ASN A 96 -32.90 -37.70 -67.35
C ASN A 96 -31.96 -38.09 -68.50
N ASP A 97 -30.80 -38.66 -68.21
CA ASP A 97 -29.76 -39.02 -69.19
C ASP A 97 -30.01 -40.38 -69.88
N HIS A 98 -30.91 -41.20 -69.33
CA HIS A 98 -31.24 -42.53 -69.86
C HIS A 98 -32.65 -42.59 -70.48
N ASP A 99 -32.79 -43.36 -71.56
CA ASP A 99 -34.08 -43.62 -72.22
C ASP A 99 -34.97 -44.57 -71.42
N ASP A 100 -34.37 -45.45 -70.61
CA ASP A 100 -35.07 -46.37 -69.70
C ASP A 100 -34.59 -46.13 -68.26
N LEU A 101 -35.54 -46.16 -67.32
CA LEU A 101 -35.27 -46.06 -65.89
C LEU A 101 -35.71 -47.34 -65.19
N GLU A 102 -34.82 -47.97 -64.42
CA GLU A 102 -35.15 -49.04 -63.48
C GLU A 102 -35.19 -48.46 -62.07
N ILE A 103 -36.39 -48.38 -61.49
CA ILE A 103 -36.57 -48.02 -60.08
C ILE A 103 -36.80 -49.30 -59.31
N SER A 104 -35.95 -49.61 -58.34
CA SER A 104 -36.14 -50.76 -57.46
C SER A 104 -36.19 -50.36 -56.00
N ARG A 105 -37.00 -51.11 -55.24
CA ARG A 105 -37.03 -51.07 -53.79
C ARG A 105 -36.78 -52.46 -53.28
N ARG A 106 -35.77 -52.60 -52.43
CA ARG A 106 -35.41 -53.84 -51.76
C ARG A 106 -35.56 -53.67 -50.25
N ILE A 107 -36.19 -54.62 -49.60
CA ILE A 107 -36.29 -54.69 -48.14
C ILE A 107 -35.73 -56.01 -47.65
N GLU A 108 -35.03 -55.94 -46.54
CA GLU A 108 -34.53 -57.09 -45.80
C GLU A 108 -35.07 -57.02 -44.38
N ARG A 109 -35.48 -58.18 -43.85
CA ARG A 109 -36.12 -58.27 -42.53
C ARG A 109 -35.20 -57.65 -41.47
N GLU A 110 -35.74 -56.75 -40.65
CA GLU A 110 -35.01 -56.01 -39.61
C GLU A 110 -33.89 -55.05 -40.09
N ALA A 111 -33.58 -54.99 -41.38
CA ALA A 111 -32.54 -54.12 -41.95
C ALA A 111 -33.10 -52.89 -42.69
N GLY A 112 -34.42 -52.80 -42.86
CA GLY A 112 -35.09 -51.68 -43.52
C GLY A 112 -35.08 -51.78 -45.05
N SER A 113 -35.60 -50.75 -45.72
CA SER A 113 -35.76 -50.72 -47.18
C SER A 113 -34.83 -49.71 -47.85
N VAL A 114 -34.15 -50.15 -48.91
CA VAL A 114 -33.28 -49.33 -49.76
C VAL A 114 -33.94 -49.12 -51.12
N TYR A 115 -33.89 -47.89 -51.62
CA TYR A 115 -34.32 -47.53 -52.96
C TYR A 115 -33.12 -47.38 -53.89
N ARG A 116 -33.28 -47.81 -55.14
CA ARG A 116 -32.29 -47.64 -56.21
C ARG A 116 -32.96 -47.13 -57.48
N ILE A 117 -32.28 -46.23 -58.18
CA ILE A 117 -32.62 -45.83 -59.56
C ILE A 117 -31.41 -46.16 -60.41
N ASN A 118 -31.57 -47.00 -61.43
CA ASN A 118 -30.49 -47.49 -62.30
C ASN A 118 -29.30 -48.03 -61.50
N GLY A 119 -29.57 -48.76 -60.43
CA GLY A 119 -28.56 -49.35 -59.54
C GLY A 119 -27.94 -48.39 -58.50
N ARG A 120 -28.18 -47.08 -58.57
CA ARG A 120 -27.67 -46.10 -57.60
C ARG A 120 -28.63 -45.93 -56.41
N GLU A 121 -28.10 -46.06 -55.20
CA GLU A 121 -28.88 -45.84 -53.98
C GLU A 121 -29.40 -44.41 -53.92
N THR A 122 -30.70 -44.28 -53.74
CA THR A 122 -31.41 -43.01 -53.81
C THR A 122 -32.30 -42.88 -52.58
N ARG A 123 -32.51 -41.65 -52.08
CA ARG A 123 -33.37 -41.45 -50.91
C ARG A 123 -34.82 -41.70 -51.29
N ALA A 124 -35.60 -42.25 -50.35
CA ALA A 124 -37.04 -42.48 -50.55
C ALA A 124 -37.77 -41.20 -50.99
N ARG A 125 -37.36 -40.02 -50.46
CA ARG A 125 -37.94 -38.73 -50.84
C ARG A 125 -37.70 -38.37 -52.31
N ASP A 126 -36.53 -38.66 -52.85
CA ASP A 126 -36.17 -38.35 -54.23
C ASP A 126 -36.94 -39.27 -55.20
N VAL A 127 -37.16 -40.54 -54.83
CA VAL A 127 -38.02 -41.47 -55.57
C VAL A 127 -39.48 -41.02 -55.54
N SER A 128 -40.00 -40.60 -54.37
CA SER A 128 -41.36 -40.07 -54.29
C SER A 128 -41.54 -38.80 -55.12
N LEU A 129 -40.54 -37.91 -55.17
CA LEU A 129 -40.57 -36.69 -55.97
C LEU A 129 -40.57 -36.99 -57.49
N LEU A 130 -39.77 -37.98 -57.93
CA LEU A 130 -39.73 -38.46 -59.32
C LEU A 130 -41.14 -38.81 -59.84
N PHE A 131 -41.94 -39.54 -59.05
CA PHE A 131 -43.29 -39.92 -59.46
C PHE A 131 -44.34 -38.83 -59.21
N ALA A 132 -44.11 -37.92 -58.26
CA ALA A 132 -44.99 -36.78 -58.01
C ALA A 132 -45.01 -35.81 -59.21
N ASP A 133 -43.85 -35.50 -59.79
CA ASP A 133 -43.76 -34.65 -61.00
C ASP A 133 -44.38 -35.30 -62.24
N ALA A 134 -44.42 -36.64 -62.29
CA ALA A 134 -45.06 -37.40 -63.36
C ALA A 134 -46.56 -37.67 -63.12
N ALA A 135 -47.17 -37.11 -62.06
CA ALA A 135 -48.54 -37.37 -61.61
C ALA A 135 -48.88 -38.87 -61.49
N SER A 136 -47.86 -39.70 -61.27
CA SER A 136 -47.92 -41.17 -61.33
C SER A 136 -47.46 -41.82 -60.03
N GLY A 137 -47.49 -41.06 -58.92
CA GLY A 137 -47.06 -41.53 -57.60
C GLY A 137 -47.98 -42.56 -56.96
N PRO A 138 -47.58 -43.10 -55.78
CA PRO A 138 -48.33 -44.12 -55.05
C PRO A 138 -49.69 -43.64 -54.52
N HIS A 139 -49.91 -42.32 -54.55
CA HIS A 139 -51.15 -41.64 -54.13
C HIS A 139 -51.95 -41.07 -55.31
N SER A 140 -51.45 -41.24 -56.54
CA SER A 140 -52.07 -40.75 -57.76
C SER A 140 -53.50 -41.26 -57.94
N THR A 141 -54.36 -40.37 -58.44
CA THR A 141 -55.73 -40.68 -58.85
C THR A 141 -55.78 -41.73 -59.96
N ALA A 142 -54.69 -41.94 -60.70
CA ALA A 142 -54.55 -43.00 -61.70
C ALA A 142 -54.43 -44.41 -61.10
N LEU A 143 -54.13 -44.54 -59.79
CA LEU A 143 -53.98 -45.83 -59.11
C LEU A 143 -55.14 -46.08 -58.13
N VAL A 144 -56.20 -46.75 -58.60
CA VAL A 144 -57.38 -47.03 -57.78
C VAL A 144 -57.25 -48.38 -57.06
N ARG A 145 -57.05 -48.34 -55.74
CA ARG A 145 -57.04 -49.53 -54.86
C ARG A 145 -58.46 -49.89 -54.43
N GLN A 146 -58.67 -51.14 -54.01
CA GLN A 146 -59.93 -51.59 -53.42
C GLN A 146 -60.32 -50.69 -52.22
N GLY A 147 -61.53 -50.13 -52.23
CA GLY A 147 -62.03 -49.20 -51.20
C GLY A 147 -61.61 -47.73 -51.35
N ARG A 148 -60.72 -47.38 -52.29
CA ARG A 148 -60.24 -45.99 -52.50
C ARG A 148 -61.33 -45.04 -53.03
N ILE A 149 -62.29 -45.57 -53.80
CA ILE A 149 -63.38 -44.77 -54.38
C ILE A 149 -64.27 -44.15 -53.28
N GLY A 150 -64.66 -44.93 -52.27
CA GLY A 150 -65.42 -44.41 -51.13
C GLY A 150 -64.64 -43.36 -50.34
N ALA A 151 -63.36 -43.63 -50.06
CA ALA A 151 -62.50 -42.68 -49.34
C ALA A 151 -62.25 -41.36 -50.08
N LEU A 152 -62.36 -41.33 -51.42
CA LEU A 152 -62.28 -40.10 -52.21
C LEU A 152 -63.55 -39.25 -52.07
N ILE A 153 -64.71 -39.89 -51.98
CA ILE A 153 -66.01 -39.22 -51.82
C ILE A 153 -66.13 -38.58 -50.43
N ASP A 154 -65.64 -39.27 -49.39
CA ASP A 154 -65.72 -38.85 -47.98
C ASP A 154 -64.56 -37.95 -47.50
N ALA A 155 -63.62 -37.58 -48.38
CA ALA A 155 -62.40 -36.85 -47.99
C ALA A 155 -62.69 -35.45 -47.40
N LYS A 156 -61.89 -34.98 -46.43
CA LYS A 156 -61.99 -33.61 -45.90
C LYS A 156 -61.50 -32.58 -46.93
N PRO A 157 -61.89 -31.28 -46.84
CA PRO A 157 -61.45 -30.26 -47.79
C PRO A 157 -59.92 -30.17 -48.00
N ALA A 158 -59.13 -30.31 -46.92
CA ALA A 158 -57.66 -30.32 -47.01
C ALA A 158 -57.12 -31.54 -47.79
N ASP A 159 -57.71 -32.72 -47.59
CA ASP A 159 -57.33 -33.95 -48.31
C ASP A 159 -57.77 -33.90 -49.78
N ARG A 160 -58.95 -33.31 -50.06
CA ARG A 160 -59.43 -33.05 -51.43
C ARG A 160 -58.54 -32.07 -52.17
N ARG A 161 -58.06 -31.03 -51.48
CA ARG A 161 -57.14 -30.03 -52.05
C ARG A 161 -55.87 -30.70 -52.59
N ALA A 162 -55.26 -31.59 -51.82
CA ALA A 162 -54.08 -32.33 -52.28
C ALA A 162 -54.34 -33.15 -53.56
N ILE A 163 -55.54 -33.73 -53.68
CA ILE A 163 -55.95 -34.48 -54.89
C ILE A 163 -56.15 -33.54 -56.09
N LEU A 164 -56.75 -32.36 -55.87
CA LEU A 164 -56.94 -31.35 -56.92
C LEU A 164 -55.61 -30.75 -57.38
N GLU A 165 -54.69 -30.51 -56.46
CA GLU A 165 -53.34 -30.00 -56.73
C GLU A 165 -52.48 -31.03 -57.49
N GLU A 166 -52.66 -32.32 -57.20
CA GLU A 166 -52.05 -33.41 -57.96
C GLU A 166 -52.65 -33.51 -59.38
N ALA A 167 -53.98 -33.43 -59.51
CA ALA A 167 -54.67 -33.42 -60.81
C ALA A 167 -54.30 -32.19 -61.66
N ALA A 168 -54.03 -31.06 -61.04
CA ALA A 168 -53.54 -29.83 -61.68
C ALA A 168 -52.03 -29.85 -61.97
N GLY A 169 -51.29 -30.89 -61.53
CA GLY A 169 -49.85 -31.03 -61.76
C GLY A 169 -48.97 -30.06 -60.96
N ILE A 170 -49.49 -29.42 -59.91
CA ILE A 170 -48.76 -28.40 -59.10
C ILE A 170 -48.20 -28.96 -57.78
N GLY A 171 -48.51 -30.21 -57.42
CA GLY A 171 -48.03 -30.84 -56.18
C GLY A 171 -46.49 -30.88 -56.05
N GLY A 172 -45.78 -31.17 -57.15
CA GLY A 172 -44.30 -31.16 -57.17
C GLY A 172 -43.68 -29.77 -57.02
N LEU A 173 -44.37 -28.71 -57.44
CA LEU A 173 -43.93 -27.32 -57.28
C LEU A 173 -43.99 -26.89 -55.80
N HIS A 174 -45.09 -27.19 -55.11
CA HIS A 174 -45.26 -26.88 -53.69
C HIS A 174 -44.24 -27.60 -52.81
N SER A 175 -43.97 -28.88 -53.07
CA SER A 175 -42.95 -29.65 -52.35
C SER A 175 -41.55 -29.04 -52.50
N ARG A 176 -41.17 -28.59 -53.71
CA ARG A 176 -39.87 -27.95 -53.96
C ARG A 176 -39.74 -26.59 -53.29
N ARG A 177 -40.80 -25.77 -53.30
CA ARG A 177 -40.81 -24.47 -52.62
C ARG A 177 -40.57 -24.63 -51.12
N HIS A 178 -41.31 -25.54 -50.49
CA HIS A 178 -41.18 -25.79 -49.06
C HIS A 178 -39.78 -26.31 -48.68
N GLU A 179 -39.18 -27.16 -49.52
CA GLU A 179 -37.82 -27.64 -49.29
C GLU A 179 -36.78 -26.53 -49.44
N ALA A 180 -36.93 -25.65 -50.42
CA ALA A 180 -36.05 -24.50 -50.60
C ALA A 180 -36.14 -23.53 -49.41
N GLU A 181 -37.35 -23.26 -48.91
CA GLU A 181 -37.57 -22.44 -47.71
C GLU A 181 -36.89 -23.05 -46.46
N LEU A 182 -37.01 -24.36 -46.25
CA LEU A 182 -36.35 -25.06 -45.16
C LEU A 182 -34.82 -24.96 -45.25
N ARG A 183 -34.25 -25.12 -46.45
CA ARG A 183 -32.80 -24.98 -46.68
C ARG A 183 -32.32 -23.54 -46.45
N LEU A 184 -33.10 -22.55 -46.88
CA LEU A 184 -32.78 -21.14 -46.69
C LEU A 184 -32.73 -20.78 -45.20
N ARG A 185 -33.76 -21.15 -44.43
CA ARG A 185 -33.80 -20.90 -42.97
C ARG A 185 -32.65 -21.57 -42.23
N ALA A 186 -32.27 -22.78 -42.64
CA ALA A 186 -31.11 -23.47 -42.07
C ALA A 186 -29.81 -22.73 -42.38
N ALA A 187 -29.66 -22.17 -43.58
CA ALA A 187 -28.50 -21.36 -43.95
C ALA A 187 -28.45 -20.03 -43.17
N GLU A 188 -29.58 -19.33 -43.04
CA GLU A 188 -29.70 -18.10 -42.24
C GLU A 188 -29.29 -18.34 -40.78
N THR A 189 -29.81 -19.42 -40.17
CA THR A 189 -29.45 -19.80 -38.80
C THR A 189 -27.94 -20.06 -38.65
N ASN A 190 -27.34 -20.71 -39.65
CA ASN A 190 -25.89 -20.96 -39.64
C ASN A 190 -25.08 -19.66 -39.79
N LEU A 191 -25.56 -18.69 -40.57
CA LEU A 191 -24.92 -17.38 -40.71
C LEU A 191 -24.95 -16.61 -39.39
N THR A 192 -26.11 -16.56 -38.71
CA THR A 192 -26.20 -15.92 -37.39
C THR A 192 -25.21 -16.53 -36.40
N ARG A 193 -25.04 -17.85 -36.41
CA ARG A 193 -24.05 -18.52 -35.56
C ARG A 193 -22.61 -18.14 -35.91
N LEU A 194 -22.31 -17.95 -37.20
CA LEU A 194 -20.98 -17.50 -37.63
C LEU A 194 -20.70 -16.07 -37.17
N ASP A 195 -21.69 -15.18 -37.24
CA ASP A 195 -21.57 -13.81 -36.75
C ASP A 195 -21.27 -13.77 -35.24
N ASP A 196 -21.96 -14.60 -34.45
CA ASP A 196 -21.68 -14.73 -33.00
C ASP A 196 -20.24 -15.20 -32.74
N ILE A 197 -19.77 -16.21 -33.49
CA ILE A 197 -18.39 -16.70 -33.38
C ILE A 197 -17.39 -15.63 -33.78
N MET A 198 -17.67 -14.86 -34.84
CA MET A 198 -16.82 -13.75 -35.28
C MET A 198 -16.71 -12.68 -34.19
N ALA A 199 -17.83 -12.25 -33.60
CA ALA A 199 -17.83 -11.29 -32.50
C ALA A 199 -17.02 -11.79 -31.29
N GLN A 200 -17.12 -13.09 -30.96
CA GLN A 200 -16.32 -13.71 -29.91
C GLN A 200 -14.82 -13.68 -30.23
N ILE A 201 -14.42 -14.03 -31.45
CA ILE A 201 -13.03 -14.01 -31.89
C ILE A 201 -12.46 -12.59 -31.90
N GLU A 202 -13.25 -11.60 -32.33
CA GLU A 202 -12.85 -10.18 -32.29
C GLU A 202 -12.62 -9.70 -30.85
N GLY A 203 -13.48 -10.10 -29.91
CA GLY A 203 -13.29 -9.84 -28.48
C GLY A 203 -12.00 -10.45 -27.94
N GLN A 204 -11.71 -11.71 -28.29
CA GLN A 204 -10.46 -12.39 -27.92
C GLN A 204 -9.24 -11.70 -28.52
N LEU A 205 -9.30 -11.30 -29.79
CA LEU A 205 -8.21 -10.57 -30.47
C LEU A 205 -7.93 -9.22 -29.80
N ALA A 206 -8.98 -8.49 -29.42
CA ALA A 206 -8.84 -7.21 -28.71
C ALA A 206 -8.20 -7.40 -27.32
N ALA A 207 -8.56 -8.47 -26.60
CA ALA A 207 -7.91 -8.83 -25.34
C ALA A 207 -6.42 -9.18 -25.53
N LEU A 208 -6.09 -10.02 -26.52
CA LEU A 208 -4.71 -10.41 -26.84
C LEU A 208 -3.86 -9.21 -27.27
N LYS A 209 -4.40 -8.27 -28.06
CA LYS A 209 -3.72 -7.02 -28.43
C LYS A 209 -3.38 -6.17 -27.19
N ARG A 210 -4.28 -6.09 -26.22
CA ARG A 210 -4.03 -5.38 -24.94
C ARG A 210 -2.92 -6.06 -24.14
N GLN A 211 -2.97 -7.39 -24.01
CA GLN A 211 -1.93 -8.17 -23.34
C GLN A 211 -0.56 -8.01 -24.01
N ALA A 212 -0.49 -8.06 -25.35
CA ALA A 212 0.75 -7.86 -26.09
C ALA A 212 1.35 -6.46 -25.86
N ARG A 213 0.52 -5.41 -25.86
CA ARG A 213 0.96 -4.04 -25.54
C ARG A 213 1.49 -3.93 -24.11
N GLN A 214 0.82 -4.57 -23.14
CA GLN A 214 1.26 -4.58 -21.75
C GLN A 214 2.60 -5.32 -21.59
N ALA A 215 2.76 -6.48 -22.21
CA ALA A 215 4.00 -7.24 -22.21
C ALA A 215 5.16 -6.47 -22.86
N SER A 216 4.91 -5.77 -23.97
CA SER A 216 5.90 -4.90 -24.61
C SER A 216 6.32 -3.73 -23.70
N ARG A 217 5.34 -3.06 -23.05
CA ARG A 217 5.62 -2.00 -22.08
C ARG A 217 6.44 -2.52 -20.90
N TYR A 218 6.07 -3.67 -20.36
CA TYR A 218 6.80 -4.32 -19.28
C TYR A 218 8.26 -4.59 -19.67
N ARG A 219 8.50 -5.23 -20.83
CA ARG A 219 9.88 -5.52 -21.30
C ARG A 219 10.72 -4.25 -21.44
N ASN A 220 10.17 -3.18 -22.03
CA ASN A 220 10.87 -1.91 -22.15
C ASN A 220 11.20 -1.31 -20.78
N LEU A 221 10.21 -1.25 -19.87
CA LEU A 221 10.41 -0.68 -18.55
C LEU A 221 11.40 -1.51 -17.71
N SER A 222 11.31 -2.83 -17.74
CA SER A 222 12.27 -3.73 -17.09
C SER A 222 13.69 -3.54 -17.65
N GLY A 223 13.85 -3.33 -18.96
CA GLY A 223 15.14 -3.00 -19.55
C GLY A 223 15.70 -1.66 -19.04
N HIS A 224 14.85 -0.63 -18.92
CA HIS A 224 15.25 0.65 -18.32
C HIS A 224 15.63 0.51 -16.83
N ILE A 225 14.87 -0.26 -16.07
CA ILE A 225 15.15 -0.53 -14.65
C ILE A 225 16.50 -1.22 -14.51
N GLN A 226 16.74 -2.33 -15.21
CA GLN A 226 18.00 -3.06 -15.15
C GLN A 226 19.20 -2.19 -15.53
N ARG A 227 19.07 -1.37 -16.58
CA ARG A 227 20.14 -0.44 -16.99
C ARG A 227 20.42 0.62 -15.92
N THR A 228 19.38 1.14 -15.28
CA THR A 228 19.51 2.17 -14.24
C THR A 228 20.07 1.58 -12.95
N GLU A 229 19.65 0.37 -12.57
CA GLU A 229 20.20 -0.38 -11.43
C GLU A 229 21.68 -0.69 -11.64
N ALA A 230 22.06 -1.17 -12.83
CA ALA A 230 23.46 -1.41 -13.17
C ALA A 230 24.30 -0.13 -13.07
N LEU A 231 23.78 1.01 -13.54
CA LEU A 231 24.44 2.31 -13.42
C LEU A 231 24.56 2.74 -11.95
N LEU A 232 23.51 2.59 -11.15
CA LEU A 232 23.52 2.89 -9.73
C LEU A 232 24.59 2.06 -9.00
N PHE A 233 24.66 0.74 -9.26
CA PHE A 233 25.65 -0.12 -8.65
C PHE A 233 27.07 0.24 -9.07
N TYR A 234 27.27 0.61 -10.34
CA TYR A 234 28.57 1.07 -10.82
C TYR A 234 29.01 2.37 -10.14
N LEU A 235 28.11 3.35 -10.00
CA LEU A 235 28.41 4.61 -9.30
C LEU A 235 28.75 4.37 -7.82
N ARG A 236 27.96 3.52 -7.14
CA ARG A 236 28.25 3.13 -5.75
C ARG A 236 29.61 2.43 -5.63
N TRP A 237 29.94 1.55 -6.56
CA TRP A 237 31.25 0.88 -6.58
C TRP A 237 32.39 1.89 -6.77
N GLN A 238 32.22 2.89 -7.65
CA GLN A 238 33.20 3.97 -7.80
C GLN A 238 33.36 4.79 -6.52
N GLU A 239 32.26 5.18 -5.86
CA GLU A 239 32.29 5.93 -4.59
C GLU A 239 33.02 5.13 -3.51
N VAL A 240 32.73 3.84 -3.37
CA VAL A 240 33.38 2.95 -2.41
C VAL A 240 34.88 2.83 -2.72
N ASN A 241 35.27 2.64 -3.98
CA ASN A 241 36.69 2.58 -4.35
C ASN A 241 37.43 3.89 -4.04
N GLN A 242 36.80 5.04 -4.28
CA GLN A 242 37.38 6.34 -3.89
C GLN A 242 37.47 6.49 -2.37
N ALA A 243 36.52 5.97 -1.61
CA ALA A 243 36.57 5.97 -0.15
C ALA A 243 37.69 5.06 0.37
N VAL A 244 37.87 3.87 -0.21
CA VAL A 244 38.97 2.94 0.11
C VAL A 244 40.31 3.58 -0.19
N THR A 245 40.47 4.22 -1.34
CA THR A 245 41.71 4.92 -1.70
C THR A 245 42.03 6.03 -0.71
N ARG A 246 41.04 6.89 -0.38
CA ARG A 246 41.20 7.94 0.64
C ARG A 246 41.54 7.37 2.02
N ALA A 247 40.93 6.27 2.42
CA ALA A 247 41.23 5.63 3.70
C ALA A 247 42.65 5.05 3.73
N ALA A 248 43.14 4.50 2.62
CA ALA A 248 44.52 4.03 2.49
C ALA A 248 45.52 5.20 2.60
N ASP A 249 45.27 6.31 1.90
CA ASP A 249 46.12 7.51 1.99
C ASP A 249 46.15 8.09 3.42
N MET A 250 44.99 8.12 4.09
CA MET A 250 44.89 8.54 5.50
C MET A 250 45.65 7.61 6.45
N LEU A 251 45.59 6.30 6.21
CA LEU A 251 46.33 5.31 6.99
C LEU A 251 47.83 5.52 6.84
N GLU A 252 48.32 5.64 5.60
CA GLU A 252 49.74 5.87 5.32
C GLU A 252 50.25 7.17 5.98
N ALA A 253 49.47 8.25 5.91
CA ALA A 253 49.79 9.50 6.59
C ALA A 253 49.82 9.36 8.13
N ALA A 254 48.88 8.61 8.71
CA ALA A 254 48.85 8.35 10.14
C ALA A 254 50.04 7.48 10.60
N GLU A 255 50.39 6.44 9.83
CA GLU A 255 51.56 5.59 10.09
C GLU A 255 52.86 6.41 10.04
N ALA A 256 52.99 7.31 9.06
CA ALA A 256 54.14 8.21 8.98
C ALA A 256 54.24 9.13 10.22
N GLN A 257 53.12 9.65 10.73
CA GLN A 257 53.09 10.45 11.95
C GLN A 257 53.46 9.64 13.19
N VAL A 258 52.93 8.42 13.33
CA VAL A 258 53.26 7.51 14.43
C VAL A 258 54.75 7.17 14.42
N ASN A 259 55.30 6.83 13.26
CA ASN A 259 56.72 6.52 13.11
C ASN A 259 57.60 7.72 13.47
N ALA A 260 57.24 8.94 13.03
CA ALA A 260 57.96 10.16 13.39
C ALA A 260 57.89 10.44 14.90
N ALA A 261 56.73 10.25 15.54
CA ALA A 261 56.55 10.43 16.97
C ALA A 261 57.35 9.37 17.77
N ALA A 262 57.34 8.12 17.33
CA ALA A 262 58.11 7.03 17.93
C ALA A 262 59.62 7.32 17.86
N ALA A 263 60.12 7.79 16.71
CA ALA A 263 61.52 8.19 16.56
C ALA A 263 61.90 9.35 17.49
N ARG A 264 61.04 10.38 17.62
CA ARG A 264 61.26 11.49 18.57
C ARG A 264 61.26 11.01 20.01
N ASN A 265 60.34 10.12 20.38
CA ASN A 265 60.27 9.56 21.73
C ASN A 265 61.52 8.73 22.07
N ALA A 266 61.99 7.88 21.14
CA ALA A 266 63.22 7.13 21.30
C ALA A 266 64.44 8.05 21.46
N ALA A 267 64.53 9.12 20.66
CA ALA A 267 65.60 10.11 20.77
C ALA A 267 65.57 10.85 22.13
N ALA A 268 64.38 11.26 22.59
CA ALA A 268 64.20 11.93 23.88
C ALA A 268 64.54 10.99 25.06
N SER A 269 64.10 9.73 25.01
CA SER A 269 64.41 8.72 26.01
C SER A 269 65.92 8.43 26.09
N ASN A 270 66.60 8.32 24.94
CA ASN A 270 68.05 8.20 24.90
C ASN A 270 68.78 9.43 25.46
N ALA A 271 68.29 10.64 25.16
CA ALA A 271 68.85 11.86 25.73
C ALA A 271 68.66 11.93 27.25
N GLN A 272 67.49 11.52 27.75
CA GLN A 272 67.20 11.42 29.18
C GLN A 272 68.12 10.41 29.87
N LEU A 273 68.31 9.23 29.29
CA LEU A 273 69.23 8.21 29.80
C LEU A 273 70.67 8.76 29.90
N LYS A 274 71.18 9.35 28.81
CA LYS A 274 72.53 9.96 28.81
C LYS A 274 72.67 11.05 29.89
N ALA A 275 71.66 11.91 30.05
CA ALA A 275 71.67 12.93 31.09
C ALA A 275 71.63 12.29 32.50
N SER A 276 70.81 11.27 32.71
CA SER A 276 70.72 10.54 33.98
C SER A 276 72.02 9.83 34.35
N GLU A 277 72.75 9.29 33.37
CA GLU A 277 74.07 8.67 33.58
C GLU A 277 75.17 9.70 33.86
N ALA A 278 75.07 10.91 33.29
CA ALA A 278 76.06 11.98 33.48
C ALA A 278 75.93 12.73 34.82
N VAL A 279 74.75 12.76 35.44
CA VAL A 279 74.51 13.49 36.70
C VAL A 279 75.29 12.92 37.90
N PRO A 280 75.32 11.61 38.16
CA PRO A 280 76.07 11.04 39.29
C PRO A 280 77.57 11.38 39.33
N PRO A 281 78.37 11.24 38.24
CA PRO A 281 79.78 11.61 38.28
C PRO A 281 79.99 13.12 38.46
N LEU A 282 79.12 13.97 37.90
CA LEU A 282 79.18 15.43 38.13
C LEU A 282 78.89 15.78 39.59
N ARG A 283 77.88 15.17 40.22
CA ARG A 283 77.59 15.34 41.66
C ARG A 283 78.74 14.87 42.54
N LYS A 284 79.42 13.77 42.15
CA LYS A 284 80.61 13.29 42.86
C LYS A 284 81.76 14.31 42.75
N SER A 285 82.02 14.82 41.55
CA SER A 285 83.03 15.87 41.33
C SER A 285 82.71 17.15 42.09
N GLU A 286 81.44 17.57 42.13
CA GLU A 286 80.98 18.72 42.92
C GLU A 286 81.25 18.50 44.41
N ALA A 287 80.89 17.34 44.95
CA ALA A 287 81.10 17.00 46.36
C ALA A 287 82.61 16.95 46.71
N GLU A 288 83.45 16.40 45.84
CA GLU A 288 84.91 16.38 46.01
C GLU A 288 85.50 17.80 46.01
N ALA A 289 85.06 18.65 45.09
CA ALA A 289 85.48 20.05 45.01
C ALA A 289 85.01 20.86 46.23
N ALA A 290 83.77 20.68 46.67
CA ALA A 290 83.21 21.31 47.87
C ALA A 290 83.96 20.89 49.14
N ALA A 291 84.29 19.60 49.28
CA ALA A 291 85.09 19.10 50.40
C ALA A 291 86.52 19.67 50.39
N ALA A 292 87.14 19.78 49.20
CA ALA A 292 88.46 20.40 49.05
C ALA A 292 88.42 21.90 49.42
N LEU A 293 87.42 22.64 48.95
CA LEU A 293 87.22 24.05 49.28
C LEU A 293 87.02 24.23 50.79
N HIS A 294 86.20 23.38 51.42
CA HIS A 294 85.99 23.44 52.86
C HIS A 294 87.30 23.23 53.64
N ARG A 295 88.10 22.22 53.28
CA ARG A 295 89.43 22.00 53.88
C ARG A 295 90.35 23.20 53.73
N LEU A 296 90.41 23.80 52.53
CA LEU A 296 91.21 24.99 52.28
C LEU A 296 90.72 26.20 53.07
N THR A 297 89.41 26.33 53.25
CA THR A 297 88.81 27.43 54.02
C THR A 297 89.17 27.30 55.49
N VAL A 298 89.03 26.10 56.07
CA VAL A 298 89.44 25.81 57.45
C VAL A 298 90.94 26.04 57.64
N ALA A 299 91.78 25.60 56.69
CA ALA A 299 93.21 25.83 56.76
C ALA A 299 93.57 27.32 56.68
N ARG A 300 92.92 28.09 55.79
CA ARG A 300 93.08 29.54 55.69
C ARG A 300 92.68 30.22 56.99
N ASP A 301 91.54 29.86 57.56
CA ASP A 301 91.04 30.48 58.79
C ASP A 301 91.95 30.15 59.98
N GLY A 302 92.50 28.93 60.04
CA GLY A 302 93.52 28.55 61.02
C GLY A 302 94.83 29.33 60.87
N LEU A 303 95.31 29.52 59.64
CA LEU A 303 96.49 30.36 59.37
C LEU A 303 96.25 31.82 59.73
N ALA A 304 95.10 32.39 59.41
CA ALA A 304 94.74 33.76 59.77
C ALA A 304 94.64 33.95 61.30
N ALA A 305 94.14 32.94 62.02
CA ALA A 305 94.12 32.97 63.48
C ALA A 305 95.54 32.94 64.08
N GLU A 306 96.45 32.13 63.54
CA GLU A 306 97.84 32.11 64.01
C GLU A 306 98.64 33.35 63.61
N GLU A 307 98.39 33.91 62.43
CA GLU A 307 98.98 35.20 62.03
C GLU A 307 98.56 36.31 63.01
N SER A 308 97.28 36.38 63.36
CA SER A 308 96.77 37.32 64.37
C SER A 308 97.41 37.08 65.74
N ARG A 309 97.59 35.83 66.15
CA ARG A 309 98.23 35.46 67.42
C ARG A 309 99.70 35.88 67.46
N LEU A 310 100.45 35.62 66.39
CA LEU A 310 101.84 36.02 66.24
C LEU A 310 102.00 37.54 66.21
N ALA A 311 101.10 38.25 65.54
CA ALA A 311 101.07 39.72 65.55
C ALA A 311 100.86 40.27 66.97
N GLN A 312 99.92 39.71 67.73
CA GLN A 312 99.70 40.08 69.14
C GLN A 312 100.91 39.76 70.03
N GLN A 313 101.56 38.61 69.84
CA GLN A 313 102.78 38.26 70.58
C GLN A 313 103.93 39.20 70.23
N THR A 314 104.11 39.54 68.97
CA THR A 314 105.14 40.47 68.50
C THR A 314 104.94 41.86 69.11
N GLU A 315 103.70 42.37 69.14
CA GLU A 315 103.40 43.65 69.79
C GLU A 315 103.69 43.61 71.30
N ARG A 316 103.35 42.51 71.99
CA ARG A 316 103.66 42.35 73.43
C ARG A 316 105.17 42.34 73.69
N VAL A 317 105.94 41.62 72.87
CA VAL A 317 107.40 41.59 72.99
C VAL A 317 108.00 42.97 72.69
N ALA A 318 107.48 43.68 71.68
CA ALA A 318 107.91 45.04 71.37
C ALA A 318 107.61 46.01 72.53
N GLN A 319 106.46 45.88 73.19
CA GLN A 319 106.13 46.66 74.39
C GLN A 319 107.06 46.34 75.56
N ALA A 320 107.33 45.05 75.81
CA ALA A 320 108.25 44.63 76.86
C ALA A 320 109.69 45.11 76.60
N LEU A 321 110.15 45.11 75.35
CA LEU A 321 111.46 45.64 74.96
C LEU A 321 111.54 47.15 75.19
N ARG A 322 110.53 47.91 74.75
CA ARG A 322 110.46 49.36 75.02
C ARG A 322 110.50 49.67 76.52
N GLN A 323 109.84 48.85 77.32
CA GLN A 323 109.84 49.02 78.78
C GLN A 323 111.20 48.68 79.39
N ALA A 324 111.85 47.60 78.96
CA ALA A 324 113.20 47.25 79.38
C ALA A 324 114.25 48.31 78.97
N GLU A 325 114.10 48.92 77.79
CA GLU A 325 114.95 50.04 77.35
C GLU A 325 114.75 51.29 78.22
N GLN A 326 113.50 51.60 78.59
CA GLN A 326 113.18 52.71 79.51
C GLN A 326 113.74 52.46 80.91
N ASP A 327 113.60 51.22 81.42
CA ASP A 327 114.14 50.82 82.72
C ASP A 327 115.68 50.86 82.69
N GLY A 328 116.33 50.38 81.63
CA GLY A 328 117.78 50.46 81.46
C GLY A 328 118.30 51.91 81.37
N ALA A 329 117.57 52.80 80.69
CA ALA A 329 117.89 54.23 80.64
C ALA A 329 117.72 54.89 82.02
N ARG A 330 116.74 54.45 82.81
CA ARG A 330 116.52 54.90 84.18
C ARG A 330 117.64 54.42 85.11
N GLU A 331 118.01 53.14 85.05
CA GLU A 331 119.09 52.55 85.85
C GLU A 331 120.43 53.26 85.56
N SER A 332 120.69 53.56 84.27
CA SER A 332 121.90 54.29 83.85
C SER A 332 121.95 55.72 84.38
N ARG A 333 120.80 56.42 84.42
CA ARG A 333 120.71 57.76 85.04
C ARG A 333 120.93 57.68 86.55
N LEU A 334 120.35 56.69 87.22
CA LEU A 334 120.54 56.46 88.66
C LEU A 334 122.00 56.16 89.02
N LEU A 335 122.70 55.36 88.21
CA LEU A 335 124.13 55.10 88.36
C LEU A 335 124.96 56.37 88.19
N ALA A 336 124.71 57.16 87.14
CA ALA A 336 125.38 58.44 86.92
C ALA A 336 125.13 59.44 88.07
N ASP A 337 123.89 59.52 88.55
CA ASP A 337 123.51 60.36 89.69
C ASP A 337 124.21 59.89 90.99
N SER A 338 124.36 58.58 91.20
CA SER A 338 125.04 58.01 92.37
C SER A 338 126.55 58.21 92.33
N GLU A 339 127.19 58.12 91.16
CA GLU A 339 128.62 58.42 91.01
C GLU A 339 128.89 59.91 91.23
N ALA A 340 128.02 60.78 90.68
CA ALA A 340 128.07 62.22 90.93
C ALA A 340 127.81 62.58 92.40
N ALA A 341 126.94 61.83 93.09
CA ALA A 341 126.69 61.99 94.52
C ALA A 341 127.86 61.50 95.38
N HIS A 342 128.50 60.38 95.00
CA HIS A 342 129.68 59.87 95.71
C HIS A 342 130.86 60.83 95.62
N THR A 343 131.11 61.39 94.44
CA THR A 343 132.16 62.39 94.23
C THR A 343 131.90 63.65 95.06
N ARG A 344 130.64 64.14 95.07
CA ARG A 344 130.23 65.28 95.90
C ARG A 344 130.38 65.02 97.40
N LEU A 345 130.01 63.84 97.89
CA LEU A 345 130.11 63.49 99.31
C LEU A 345 131.57 63.41 99.80
N VAL A 346 132.51 63.00 98.95
CA VAL A 346 133.95 63.00 99.28
C VAL A 346 134.50 64.43 99.37
N GLU A 347 134.07 65.32 98.46
CA GLU A 347 134.44 66.74 98.49
C GLU A 347 133.78 67.50 99.67
N GLU A 348 132.50 67.21 99.96
CA GLU A 348 131.75 67.79 101.08
C GLU A 348 132.32 67.39 102.44
N GLN A 349 132.76 66.14 102.62
CA GLN A 349 133.33 65.69 103.89
C GLN A 349 134.65 66.42 104.23
N ALA A 350 135.41 66.83 103.21
CA ALA A 350 136.63 67.62 103.37
C ALA A 350 136.35 69.12 103.59
N ALA A 351 135.27 69.65 103.02
CA ALA A 351 134.86 71.05 103.17
C ALA A 351 134.09 71.32 104.48
N LEU A 352 133.29 70.36 104.95
CA LEU A 352 132.41 70.49 106.12
C LEU A 352 133.14 70.47 107.48
N THR A 353 134.41 70.08 107.52
CA THR A 353 135.25 70.21 108.73
C THR A 353 135.89 71.60 108.86
N ALA A 354 135.94 72.40 107.80
CA ALA A 354 136.63 73.68 107.77
C ALA A 354 135.69 74.91 107.79
N ALA A 355 134.39 74.76 107.56
CA ALA A 355 133.52 75.88 107.16
C ALA A 355 132.21 76.07 107.96
N ALA A 356 132.07 75.57 109.19
CA ALA A 356 130.80 75.73 109.92
C ALA A 356 130.92 76.22 111.38
N GLU A 357 131.94 77.04 111.68
CA GLU A 357 131.92 77.98 112.82
C GLU A 357 131.33 79.36 112.45
N GLU A 358 130.88 79.60 111.20
CA GLU A 358 130.46 80.93 110.78
C GLU A 358 129.06 80.92 110.13
N GLN A 359 128.10 81.33 110.94
CA GLN A 359 127.03 82.23 110.53
C GLN A 359 125.92 81.69 109.60
N ARG A 360 124.80 81.40 110.28
CA ARG A 360 123.42 81.80 109.95
C ARG A 360 123.28 82.86 108.84
N GLY A 361 122.31 82.67 107.93
CA GLY A 361 121.72 83.80 107.22
C GLY A 361 120.81 83.43 106.05
N ALA A 362 119.49 83.46 106.32
CA ALA A 362 118.42 83.86 105.40
C ALA A 362 117.98 82.90 104.25
N ASP A 363 116.73 82.93 103.79
CA ASP A 363 115.43 83.21 104.41
C ASP A 363 114.35 82.90 103.34
N GLY A 364 113.11 82.73 103.80
CA GLY A 364 112.05 83.66 103.38
C GLY A 364 111.24 83.41 102.10
N GLU A 365 111.82 83.23 100.92
CA GLU A 365 111.08 83.60 99.69
C GLU A 365 110.20 82.50 99.04
N LEU A 366 110.33 81.24 99.42
CA LEU A 366 109.71 80.10 98.68
C LEU A 366 108.26 79.76 99.05
N ARG A 367 107.66 80.39 100.08
CA ARG A 367 106.33 80.00 100.57
C ARG A 367 105.16 80.74 99.92
N GLN A 368 105.39 81.83 99.18
CA GLN A 368 104.30 82.66 98.67
C GLN A 368 103.82 82.30 97.25
N GLN A 369 104.60 81.52 96.49
CA GLN A 369 104.27 81.12 95.11
C GLN A 369 103.36 79.88 95.00
N LEU A 370 103.20 79.11 96.08
CA LEU A 370 102.46 77.83 96.06
C LEU A 370 100.93 77.99 96.15
N ALA A 371 100.43 79.12 96.63
CA ALA A 371 99.00 79.31 96.89
C ALA A 371 98.17 79.67 95.63
N THR A 372 98.78 80.36 94.65
CA THR A 372 98.09 80.85 93.45
C THR A 372 97.82 79.77 92.40
N ALA A 373 98.65 78.72 92.35
CA ALA A 373 98.55 77.66 91.34
C ALA A 373 97.41 76.64 91.61
N LYS A 374 96.97 76.50 92.87
CA LYS A 374 95.93 75.51 93.24
C LYS A 374 94.52 75.89 92.78
N SER A 375 94.18 77.18 92.74
CA SER A 375 92.83 77.64 92.39
C SER A 375 92.49 77.55 90.89
N ALA A 376 93.50 77.45 90.01
CA ALA A 376 93.29 77.44 88.56
C ALA A 376 92.98 76.03 88.01
N VAL A 377 93.33 74.97 88.75
CA VAL A 377 93.13 73.58 88.32
C VAL A 377 91.71 73.09 88.60
N GLU A 378 91.12 73.49 89.74
CA GLU A 378 89.77 73.04 90.13
C GLU A 378 88.66 73.56 89.19
N GLN A 379 88.82 74.74 88.58
CA GLN A 379 87.82 75.28 87.62
C GLN A 379 87.83 74.59 86.24
N ALA A 380 88.95 74.01 85.83
CA ALA A 380 89.10 73.38 84.51
C ALA A 380 88.54 71.94 84.48
N GLU A 381 88.55 71.25 85.61
CA GLU A 381 88.04 69.87 85.72
C GLU A 381 86.50 69.81 85.68
N GLU A 382 85.82 70.84 86.21
CA GLU A 382 84.35 70.89 86.25
C GLU A 382 83.71 71.18 84.88
N THR A 383 84.42 71.89 83.99
CA THR A 383 83.94 72.18 82.63
C THR A 383 84.06 70.97 81.70
N LEU A 384 85.04 70.09 81.93
CA LEU A 384 85.28 68.89 81.11
C LEU A 384 84.22 67.81 81.36
N ASP A 385 83.77 67.65 82.61
CA ASP A 385 82.81 66.62 82.99
C ASP A 385 81.39 66.91 82.43
N GLN A 386 81.02 68.18 82.28
CA GLN A 386 79.74 68.60 81.69
C GLN A 386 79.67 68.35 80.17
N ALA A 387 80.80 68.48 79.46
CA ALA A 387 80.87 68.26 78.02
C ALA A 387 80.76 66.76 77.66
N ASN A 388 81.34 65.87 78.47
CA ASN A 388 81.30 64.43 78.24
C ASN A 388 79.90 63.82 78.44
N ARG A 389 79.10 64.35 79.38
CA ARG A 389 77.72 63.89 79.61
C ARG A 389 76.79 64.17 78.42
N ARG A 390 76.92 65.35 77.77
CA ARG A 390 76.13 65.71 76.57
C ARG A 390 76.45 64.87 75.34
N LEU A 391 77.71 64.43 75.18
CA LEU A 391 78.12 63.59 74.04
C LEU A 391 77.55 62.17 74.12
N ALA A 392 77.39 61.63 75.33
CA ALA A 392 76.83 60.29 75.56
C ALA A 392 75.33 60.21 75.24
N GLU A 393 74.55 61.23 75.62
CA GLU A 393 73.10 61.29 75.34
C GLU A 393 72.77 61.36 73.84
N ILE A 394 73.55 62.13 73.06
CA ILE A 394 73.33 62.30 71.61
C ILE A 394 73.64 61.00 70.84
N ARG A 395 74.63 60.21 71.29
CA ARG A 395 74.97 58.92 70.66
C ARG A 395 73.90 57.85 70.92
N ALA A 396 73.35 57.80 72.13
CA ALA A 396 72.30 56.85 72.49
C ALA A 396 70.99 57.07 71.71
N THR A 397 70.61 58.33 71.47
CA THR A 397 69.42 58.68 70.67
C THR A 397 69.59 58.36 69.18
N GLY A 398 70.79 58.57 68.62
CA GLY A 398 71.09 58.24 67.22
C GLY A 398 71.02 56.75 66.90
N GLU A 399 71.46 55.88 67.81
CA GLU A 399 71.38 54.43 67.62
C GLU A 399 69.96 53.87 67.74
N SER A 400 69.11 54.49 68.57
CA SER A 400 67.71 54.10 68.75
C SER A 400 66.89 54.32 67.48
N LEU A 401 66.97 55.51 66.88
CA LEU A 401 66.24 55.86 65.66
C LEU A 401 66.65 55.02 64.44
N LYS A 402 67.93 54.61 64.38
CA LYS A 402 68.43 53.76 63.29
C LYS A 402 67.84 52.34 63.35
N ARG A 403 67.63 51.80 64.55
CA ARG A 403 66.98 50.49 64.75
C ARG A 403 65.50 50.53 64.36
N GLU A 404 64.79 51.60 64.72
CA GLU A 404 63.37 51.78 64.37
C GLU A 404 63.16 51.88 62.84
N LEU A 405 64.01 52.62 62.12
CA LEU A 405 63.96 52.72 60.67
C LEU A 405 64.12 51.36 59.98
N THR A 406 65.13 50.58 60.42
CA THR A 406 65.42 49.26 59.84
C THR A 406 64.27 48.26 60.08
N GLN A 407 63.57 48.40 61.21
CA GLN A 407 62.43 47.55 61.57
C GLN A 407 61.17 47.92 60.78
N ALA A 408 60.96 49.21 60.50
CA ALA A 408 59.88 49.69 59.64
C ALA A 408 60.06 49.26 58.17
N GLU A 409 61.29 49.32 57.64
CA GLU A 409 61.62 48.89 56.27
C GLU A 409 61.36 47.39 56.05
N LYS A 410 61.76 46.53 56.99
CA LYS A 410 61.45 45.09 56.93
C LYS A 410 59.95 44.82 56.94
N ARG A 411 59.18 45.59 57.71
CA ARG A 411 57.73 45.44 57.82
C ARG A 411 57.02 45.88 56.54
N LEU A 412 57.53 46.90 55.86
CA LEU A 412 57.04 47.36 54.56
C LEU A 412 57.22 46.31 53.44
N VAL A 413 58.37 45.62 53.42
CA VAL A 413 58.65 44.54 52.45
C VAL A 413 57.71 43.35 52.68
N GLN A 414 57.52 42.93 53.94
CA GLN A 414 56.60 41.85 54.29
C GLN A 414 55.15 42.18 53.89
N LEU A 415 54.67 43.40 54.20
CA LEU A 415 53.32 43.85 53.83
C LEU A 415 53.13 43.90 52.31
N ARG A 416 54.13 44.31 51.53
CA ARG A 416 54.05 44.30 50.05
C ARG A 416 53.95 42.88 49.48
N GLN A 417 54.74 41.94 50.00
CA GLN A 417 54.65 40.53 49.61
C GLN A 417 53.29 39.92 49.99
N GLN A 418 52.73 40.32 51.13
CA GLN A 418 51.41 39.89 51.57
C GLN A 418 50.29 40.42 50.66
N VAL A 419 50.35 41.69 50.25
CA VAL A 419 49.39 42.29 49.30
C VAL A 419 49.44 41.62 47.93
N GLU A 420 50.64 41.34 47.39
CA GLU A 420 50.77 40.59 46.12
C GLU A 420 50.19 39.18 46.22
N ARG A 421 50.45 38.46 47.32
CA ARG A 421 49.95 37.12 47.54
C ARG A 421 48.42 37.11 47.65
N THR A 422 47.84 37.98 48.47
CA THR A 422 46.39 38.10 48.61
C THR A 422 45.72 38.57 47.31
N GLY A 423 46.40 39.38 46.49
CA GLY A 423 45.94 39.76 45.15
C GLY A 423 45.87 38.58 44.17
N ARG A 424 46.87 37.70 44.19
CA ARG A 424 46.87 36.47 43.36
C ARG A 424 45.85 35.45 43.86
N GLU A 425 45.71 35.28 45.18
CA GLU A 425 44.69 34.41 45.78
C GLU A 425 43.27 34.91 45.46
N ARG A 426 43.03 36.23 45.47
CA ARG A 426 41.75 36.83 45.06
C ARG A 426 41.46 36.63 43.57
N GLN A 427 42.44 36.83 42.67
CA GLN A 427 42.26 36.57 41.24
C GLN A 427 41.99 35.10 40.93
N GLN A 428 42.63 34.18 41.67
CA GLN A 428 42.35 32.75 41.56
C GLN A 428 40.94 32.40 42.05
N ALA A 429 40.50 32.97 43.18
CA ALA A 429 39.15 32.78 43.70
C ALA A 429 38.07 33.37 42.77
N GLU A 430 38.29 34.55 42.19
CA GLU A 430 37.39 35.17 41.19
C GLU A 430 37.32 34.32 39.90
N ALA A 431 38.44 33.76 39.44
CA ALA A 431 38.48 32.86 38.28
C ALA A 431 37.85 31.48 38.55
N GLU A 432 37.94 30.96 39.79
CA GLU A 432 37.22 29.75 40.21
C GLU A 432 35.71 29.98 40.29
N LEU A 433 35.27 31.13 40.84
CA LEU A 433 33.85 31.49 40.93
C LEU A 433 33.18 31.62 39.54
N ALA A 434 33.87 32.24 38.58
CA ALA A 434 33.38 32.37 37.20
C ALA A 434 33.23 31.01 36.49
N ARG A 435 34.02 30.00 36.85
CA ARG A 435 33.97 28.66 36.23
C ARG A 435 32.95 27.73 36.90
N ILE A 436 32.66 27.92 38.19
CA ILE A 436 31.55 27.23 38.87
C ILE A 436 30.20 27.71 38.31
N ALA A 437 30.07 29.00 38.01
CA ALA A 437 28.89 29.55 37.34
C ALA A 437 28.67 28.91 35.95
N ASP A 438 29.73 28.60 35.22
CA ASP A 438 29.69 27.97 33.89
C ASP A 438 29.20 26.50 33.94
N VAL A 439 29.50 25.78 35.03
CA VAL A 439 29.00 24.42 35.29
C VAL A 439 27.50 24.45 35.59
N GLN A 440 27.04 25.36 36.45
CA GLN A 440 25.61 25.47 36.80
C GLN A 440 24.76 25.84 35.57
N VAL A 441 25.23 26.79 34.75
CA VAL A 441 24.55 27.15 33.49
C VAL A 441 24.47 25.95 32.54
N SER A 442 25.50 25.10 32.50
CA SER A 442 25.50 23.89 31.67
C SER A 442 24.55 22.81 32.18
N ILE A 443 24.40 22.67 33.51
CA ILE A 443 23.42 21.78 34.15
C ILE A 443 21.99 22.24 33.85
N ASP A 444 21.69 23.53 34.06
CA ASP A 444 20.37 24.10 33.82
C ASP A 444 19.97 23.96 32.32
N ALA A 445 20.94 24.13 31.40
CA ALA A 445 20.74 23.91 29.98
C ALA A 445 20.45 22.44 29.63
N ALA A 446 21.09 21.47 30.31
CA ALA A 446 20.83 20.05 30.14
C ALA A 446 19.46 19.63 30.71
N GLU A 447 19.04 20.18 31.84
CA GLU A 447 17.70 19.98 32.41
C GLU A 447 16.61 20.56 31.50
N ALA A 448 16.80 21.79 31.00
CA ALA A 448 15.89 22.40 30.05
C ALA A 448 15.76 21.59 28.74
N ALA A 449 16.89 21.09 28.20
CA ALA A 449 16.88 20.24 27.01
C ALA A 449 16.21 18.87 27.27
N ARG A 450 16.37 18.30 28.48
CA ARG A 450 15.72 17.05 28.89
C ARG A 450 14.20 17.23 29.00
N SER A 451 13.75 18.29 29.65
CA SER A 451 12.33 18.66 29.71
C SER A 451 11.74 18.90 28.32
N GLY A 452 12.48 19.58 27.44
CA GLY A 452 12.11 19.78 26.04
C GLY A 452 11.94 18.47 25.25
N LEU A 453 12.83 17.49 25.48
CA LEU A 453 12.73 16.16 24.88
C LEU A 453 11.52 15.37 25.41
N GLU A 454 11.26 15.42 26.72
CA GLU A 454 10.09 14.76 27.33
C GLU A 454 8.78 15.33 26.77
N ALA A 455 8.66 16.65 26.66
CA ALA A 455 7.51 17.30 26.05
C ALA A 455 7.34 16.92 24.56
N ALA A 456 8.43 16.90 23.80
CA ALA A 456 8.40 16.51 22.39
C ALA A 456 8.02 15.03 22.19
N ARG A 457 8.51 14.13 23.05
CA ARG A 457 8.14 12.70 23.05
C ARG A 457 6.68 12.47 23.44
N ALA A 458 6.18 13.20 24.44
CA ALA A 458 4.77 13.14 24.84
C ALA A 458 3.85 13.58 23.68
N SER A 459 4.18 14.69 23.03
CA SER A 459 3.44 15.19 21.86
C SER A 459 3.50 14.21 20.67
N LEU A 460 4.66 13.61 20.40
CA LEU A 460 4.79 12.59 19.37
C LEU A 460 3.91 11.37 19.67
N THR A 461 3.95 10.86 20.90
CA THR A 461 3.15 9.70 21.32
C THR A 461 1.65 9.97 21.19
N GLU A 462 1.20 11.16 21.58
CA GLU A 462 -0.20 11.58 21.44
C GLU A 462 -0.63 11.64 19.96
N LEU A 463 0.23 12.18 19.09
CA LEU A 463 -0.04 12.28 17.65
C LEU A 463 0.00 10.92 16.94
N GLU A 464 0.90 10.02 17.34
CA GLU A 464 0.95 8.65 16.83
C GLU A 464 -0.34 7.89 17.15
N GLU A 465 -0.86 8.01 18.38
CA GLU A 465 -2.12 7.36 18.76
C GLU A 465 -3.32 7.98 18.02
N ARG A 466 -3.39 9.32 17.93
CA ARG A 466 -4.43 9.99 17.14
C ARG A 466 -4.38 9.58 15.67
N TYR A 467 -3.19 9.48 15.09
CA TYR A 467 -3.00 9.03 13.71
C TYR A 467 -3.46 7.58 13.52
N ARG A 468 -3.12 6.69 14.44
CA ARG A 468 -3.56 5.28 14.43
C ARG A 468 -5.08 5.16 14.51
N VAL A 469 -5.73 5.91 15.41
CA VAL A 469 -7.19 5.95 15.53
C VAL A 469 -7.83 6.49 14.26
N ALA A 470 -7.26 7.54 13.66
CA ALA A 470 -7.76 8.11 12.42
C ALA A 470 -7.61 7.14 11.23
N GLN A 471 -6.49 6.41 11.12
CA GLN A 471 -6.33 5.37 10.10
C GLN A 471 -7.39 4.29 10.22
N LYS A 472 -7.69 3.83 11.44
CA LYS A 472 -8.75 2.83 11.67
C LYS A 472 -10.11 3.37 11.24
N ARG A 473 -10.45 4.61 11.61
CA ARG A 473 -11.70 5.27 11.20
C ARG A 473 -11.81 5.44 9.69
N GLU A 474 -10.72 5.77 9.00
CA GLU A 474 -10.71 5.86 7.53
C GLU A 474 -10.93 4.50 6.88
N ALA A 475 -10.30 3.44 7.40
CA ALA A 475 -10.50 2.09 6.91
C ALA A 475 -11.96 1.63 7.07
N ASP A 476 -12.54 1.84 8.26
CA ASP A 476 -13.94 1.51 8.55
C ASP A 476 -14.90 2.31 7.62
N ALA A 477 -14.67 3.62 7.45
CA ALA A 477 -15.47 4.47 6.56
C ALA A 477 -15.32 4.09 5.08
N ARG A 478 -14.12 3.68 4.66
CA ARG A 478 -13.86 3.19 3.30
C ARG A 478 -14.63 1.91 3.02
N GLU A 479 -14.64 0.97 3.95
CA GLU A 479 -15.40 -0.27 3.81
C GLU A 479 -16.91 0.01 3.72
N ALA A 480 -17.45 0.84 4.61
CA ALA A 480 -18.85 1.25 4.58
C ALA A 480 -19.23 1.92 3.25
N PHE A 481 -18.37 2.80 2.73
CA PHE A 481 -18.56 3.43 1.41
C PHE A 481 -18.58 2.40 0.27
N HIS A 482 -17.64 1.46 0.22
CA HIS A 482 -17.60 0.43 -0.83
C HIS A 482 -18.84 -0.47 -0.79
N GLN A 483 -19.27 -0.89 0.41
CA GLN A 483 -20.50 -1.68 0.58
C GLN A 483 -21.73 -0.91 0.11
N ALA A 484 -21.91 0.34 0.55
CA ALA A 484 -23.03 1.18 0.15
C ALA A 484 -23.05 1.44 -1.37
N ARG A 485 -21.87 1.67 -1.98
CA ARG A 485 -21.73 1.87 -3.42
C ARG A 485 -22.04 0.60 -4.23
N GLN A 486 -21.65 -0.58 -3.74
CA GLN A 486 -21.99 -1.85 -4.40
C GLN A 486 -23.51 -2.11 -4.38
N ILE A 487 -24.17 -1.85 -3.24
CA ILE A 487 -25.63 -1.99 -3.13
C ILE A 487 -26.33 -1.03 -4.10
N ALA A 488 -25.94 0.25 -4.10
CA ALA A 488 -26.50 1.24 -5.01
C ALA A 488 -26.27 0.87 -6.48
N GLY A 489 -25.06 0.43 -6.85
CA GLY A 489 -24.74 0.02 -8.22
C GLY A 489 -25.49 -1.24 -8.68
N ARG A 490 -25.75 -2.20 -7.79
CA ARG A 490 -26.59 -3.37 -8.10
C ARG A 490 -28.03 -2.96 -8.37
N LEU A 491 -28.61 -2.14 -7.49
CA LEU A 491 -29.98 -1.66 -7.65
C LEU A 491 -30.13 -0.77 -8.89
N GLU A 492 -29.13 0.04 -9.22
CA GLU A 492 -29.10 0.84 -10.45
C GLU A 492 -29.10 -0.04 -11.71
N ALA A 493 -28.31 -1.13 -11.70
CA ALA A 493 -28.26 -2.05 -12.84
C ALA A 493 -29.57 -2.82 -13.02
N GLU A 494 -30.18 -3.28 -11.92
CA GLU A 494 -31.49 -3.94 -11.94
C GLU A 494 -32.61 -2.99 -12.39
N GLU A 495 -32.63 -1.74 -11.87
CA GLU A 495 -33.60 -0.72 -12.27
C GLU A 495 -33.47 -0.37 -13.75
N LYS A 496 -32.25 -0.12 -14.26
CA LYS A 496 -32.01 0.17 -15.67
C LYS A 496 -32.36 -0.99 -16.60
N ALA A 497 -32.07 -2.23 -16.19
CA ALA A 497 -32.41 -3.41 -16.97
C ALA A 497 -33.94 -3.58 -17.09
N LEU A 498 -34.67 -3.37 -15.99
CA LEU A 498 -36.13 -3.47 -15.97
C LEU A 498 -36.78 -2.26 -16.68
N ALA A 499 -36.21 -1.06 -16.54
CA ALA A 499 -36.63 0.13 -17.27
C ALA A 499 -36.53 -0.10 -18.78
N LYS A 500 -35.42 -0.66 -19.26
CA LYS A 500 -35.21 -0.96 -20.69
C LYS A 500 -36.16 -2.02 -21.24
N LEU A 501 -36.65 -2.93 -20.38
CA LEU A 501 -37.65 -3.93 -20.75
C LEU A 501 -39.08 -3.34 -20.78
N LEU A 502 -39.37 -2.37 -19.93
CA LEU A 502 -40.67 -1.70 -19.83
C LEU A 502 -40.86 -0.60 -20.88
N TYR A 503 -39.81 0.19 -21.12
CA TYR A 503 -39.81 1.32 -22.03
C TYR A 503 -38.90 0.97 -23.21
N SER A 504 -39.48 0.51 -24.31
CA SER A 504 -38.77 0.39 -25.60
C SER A 504 -38.56 1.77 -26.20
N ASP A 505 -37.43 1.99 -26.88
CA ASP A 505 -37.05 3.27 -27.51
C ASP A 505 -37.94 3.68 -28.72
N GLU A 506 -39.02 2.96 -29.00
CA GLU A 506 -40.04 3.37 -29.97
C GLU A 506 -41.05 4.26 -29.26
N GLU A 507 -41.11 5.54 -29.62
CA GLU A 507 -42.19 6.45 -29.24
C GLU A 507 -43.50 5.92 -29.84
N ASP A 508 -44.21 5.07 -29.11
CA ASP A 508 -45.56 4.65 -29.47
C ASP A 508 -46.45 5.90 -29.55
N LEU A 509 -46.94 6.20 -30.76
CA LEU A 509 -47.76 7.38 -31.05
C LEU A 509 -48.99 7.49 -30.12
N TRP A 510 -49.47 6.36 -29.61
CA TRP A 510 -50.52 6.26 -28.61
C TRP A 510 -50.16 5.21 -27.54
N PRO A 511 -49.63 5.62 -26.38
CA PRO A 511 -49.23 4.67 -25.34
C PRO A 511 -50.45 3.93 -24.78
N PRO A 512 -50.34 2.60 -24.54
CA PRO A 512 -51.44 1.81 -24.03
C PRO A 512 -51.85 2.25 -22.61
N LEU A 513 -53.14 2.16 -22.28
CA LEU A 513 -53.66 2.62 -20.99
C LEU A 513 -53.04 1.92 -19.78
N VAL A 514 -52.57 0.67 -19.94
CA VAL A 514 -51.79 -0.06 -18.93
C VAL A 514 -50.58 0.74 -18.41
N ASP A 515 -49.99 1.63 -19.24
CA ASP A 515 -48.85 2.46 -18.87
C ASP A 515 -49.24 3.69 -18.04
N ALA A 516 -50.54 4.03 -17.94
CA ALA A 516 -51.05 5.11 -17.08
C ALA A 516 -51.60 4.60 -15.73
N LEU A 517 -51.88 3.29 -15.59
CA LEU A 517 -52.59 2.71 -14.45
C LEU A 517 -51.70 2.29 -13.28
N GLN A 518 -51.86 2.88 -12.10
CA GLN A 518 -51.25 2.42 -10.86
C GLN A 518 -52.15 1.39 -10.17
N VAL A 519 -51.60 0.20 -9.89
CA VAL A 519 -52.33 -0.93 -9.31
C VAL A 519 -51.70 -1.29 -7.97
N ALA A 520 -52.52 -1.52 -6.95
CA ALA A 520 -52.03 -2.00 -5.66
C ALA A 520 -51.33 -3.37 -5.81
N PRO A 521 -50.18 -3.59 -5.14
CA PRO A 521 -49.46 -4.85 -5.23
C PRO A 521 -50.33 -6.07 -4.89
N GLY A 522 -50.29 -7.10 -5.74
CA GLY A 522 -51.09 -8.33 -5.61
C GLY A 522 -52.41 -8.33 -6.40
N TYR A 523 -52.78 -7.22 -7.03
CA TYR A 523 -54.01 -7.08 -7.82
C TYR A 523 -53.76 -7.01 -9.34
N GLU A 524 -52.51 -7.09 -9.78
CA GLU A 524 -52.10 -6.98 -11.19
C GLU A 524 -52.66 -8.11 -12.04
N THR A 525 -52.62 -9.35 -11.52
CA THR A 525 -53.17 -10.53 -12.17
C THR A 525 -54.69 -10.48 -12.27
N ALA A 526 -55.36 -9.99 -11.22
CA ALA A 526 -56.80 -9.79 -11.21
C ALA A 526 -57.24 -8.74 -12.25
N LEU A 527 -56.52 -7.62 -12.36
CA LEU A 527 -56.78 -6.60 -13.37
C LEU A 527 -56.52 -7.11 -14.79
N GLY A 528 -55.41 -7.81 -15.00
CA GLY A 528 -55.05 -8.39 -16.29
C GLY A 528 -56.05 -9.47 -16.75
N ALA A 529 -56.59 -10.28 -15.83
CA ALA A 529 -57.66 -11.24 -16.13
C ALA A 529 -59.01 -10.55 -16.35
N ALA A 530 -59.28 -9.48 -15.60
CA ALA A 530 -60.53 -8.73 -15.72
C ALA A 530 -60.64 -8.01 -17.05
N LEU A 531 -59.60 -7.34 -17.54
CA LEU A 531 -59.68 -6.44 -18.69
C LEU A 531 -58.96 -6.96 -19.95
N GLY A 532 -58.02 -7.90 -19.81
CA GLY A 532 -57.37 -8.55 -20.95
C GLY A 532 -56.76 -7.54 -21.93
N ASP A 533 -57.05 -7.73 -23.22
CA ASP A 533 -56.56 -6.88 -24.32
C ASP A 533 -57.10 -5.44 -24.24
N ASP A 534 -58.18 -5.19 -23.49
CA ASP A 534 -58.73 -3.84 -23.38
C ASP A 534 -57.75 -2.88 -22.67
N LEU A 535 -56.79 -3.39 -21.90
CA LEU A 535 -55.73 -2.61 -21.25
C LEU A 535 -54.72 -2.01 -22.25
N ASN A 536 -54.68 -2.52 -23.48
CA ASN A 536 -53.77 -2.04 -24.52
C ASN A 536 -54.33 -0.83 -25.29
N TYR A 537 -55.62 -0.49 -25.12
CA TYR A 537 -56.21 0.65 -25.81
C TYR A 537 -55.88 1.97 -25.07
N PRO A 538 -55.40 3.02 -25.75
CA PRO A 538 -55.11 4.34 -25.17
C PRO A 538 -56.38 5.11 -24.77
N THR A 539 -56.24 6.24 -24.08
CA THR A 539 -57.33 7.21 -23.83
C THR A 539 -57.42 8.33 -24.87
N ASP A 540 -56.44 8.41 -25.78
CA ASP A 540 -56.46 9.37 -26.88
C ASP A 540 -57.53 9.00 -27.92
N GLN A 541 -58.49 9.90 -28.13
CA GLN A 541 -59.60 9.70 -29.08
C GLN A 541 -59.16 9.74 -30.55
N ALA A 542 -57.93 10.15 -30.85
CA ALA A 542 -57.34 10.07 -32.18
C ALA A 542 -56.91 8.64 -32.56
N ALA A 543 -56.81 7.72 -31.59
CA ALA A 543 -56.46 6.33 -31.84
C ALA A 543 -57.62 5.55 -32.48
N PRO A 544 -57.35 4.50 -33.29
CA PRO A 544 -58.40 3.67 -33.89
C PRO A 544 -59.29 2.92 -32.89
N ALA A 545 -58.78 2.64 -31.70
CA ALA A 545 -59.51 2.05 -30.58
C ALA A 545 -59.03 2.72 -29.28
N PHE A 546 -59.97 3.21 -28.46
CA PHE A 546 -59.65 4.00 -27.27
C PHE A 546 -60.69 3.87 -26.16
N TRP A 547 -60.26 4.17 -24.93
CA TRP A 547 -61.13 4.40 -23.79
C TRP A 547 -61.56 5.87 -23.74
N LYS A 548 -62.83 6.13 -23.44
CA LYS A 548 -63.38 7.47 -23.27
C LYS A 548 -64.17 7.55 -21.98
N LEU A 549 -64.04 8.67 -21.29
CA LEU A 549 -64.88 8.97 -20.14
C LEU A 549 -66.34 9.15 -20.59
N VAL A 550 -67.23 8.30 -20.06
CA VAL A 550 -68.67 8.35 -20.33
C VAL A 550 -69.42 8.73 -19.06
N ALA A 551 -70.20 9.82 -19.13
CA ALA A 551 -71.12 10.19 -18.06
C ALA A 551 -72.36 9.29 -18.12
N LEU A 552 -72.52 8.41 -17.13
CA LEU A 552 -73.66 7.51 -17.03
C LEU A 552 -74.90 8.27 -16.53
N GLN A 553 -76.03 8.09 -17.22
CA GLN A 553 -77.30 8.75 -16.86
C GLN A 553 -78.04 8.06 -15.71
N THR A 554 -77.71 6.80 -15.44
CA THR A 554 -78.26 5.99 -14.35
C THR A 554 -77.13 5.43 -13.48
N PRO A 555 -77.31 5.36 -12.15
CA PRO A 555 -76.32 4.74 -11.27
C PRO A 555 -76.17 3.26 -11.62
N LEU A 556 -74.93 2.78 -11.61
CA LEU A 556 -74.64 1.38 -11.86
C LEU A 556 -75.18 0.51 -10.71
N PRO A 557 -75.67 -0.70 -11.01
CA PRO A 557 -76.12 -1.61 -9.97
C PRO A 557 -74.97 -2.05 -9.07
N ALA A 558 -75.30 -2.38 -7.82
CA ALA A 558 -74.33 -2.91 -6.87
C ALA A 558 -73.85 -4.31 -7.29
N LEU A 559 -72.61 -4.64 -6.91
CA LEU A 559 -72.10 -6.01 -6.99
C LEU A 559 -72.78 -6.88 -5.90
N PRO A 560 -72.77 -8.22 -6.05
CA PRO A 560 -73.32 -9.13 -5.05
C PRO A 560 -72.69 -8.93 -3.66
N ASP A 561 -73.46 -9.24 -2.61
CA ASP A 561 -72.98 -9.13 -1.22
C ASP A 561 -71.73 -10.00 -0.99
N GLY A 562 -70.74 -9.44 -0.29
CA GLY A 562 -69.45 -10.10 -0.03
C GLY A 562 -68.39 -9.92 -1.12
N VAL A 563 -68.68 -9.13 -2.16
CA VAL A 563 -67.76 -8.85 -3.27
C VAL A 563 -67.20 -7.41 -3.15
N THR A 564 -65.87 -7.26 -3.24
CA THR A 564 -65.23 -5.94 -3.20
C THR A 564 -64.93 -5.43 -4.62
N PRO A 565 -65.31 -4.20 -5.01
CA PRO A 565 -64.99 -3.66 -6.33
C PRO A 565 -63.48 -3.49 -6.55
N LEU A 566 -62.98 -3.90 -7.73
CA LEU A 566 -61.57 -3.76 -8.11
C LEU A 566 -61.12 -2.30 -8.24
N GLY A 567 -62.06 -1.38 -8.50
CA GLY A 567 -61.78 0.06 -8.60
C GLY A 567 -61.16 0.70 -7.35
N GLY A 568 -61.30 0.08 -6.17
CA GLY A 568 -60.62 0.55 -4.96
C GLY A 568 -59.10 0.31 -4.94
N PHE A 569 -58.58 -0.50 -5.85
CA PHE A 569 -57.18 -0.94 -5.88
C PHE A 569 -56.44 -0.52 -7.17
N VAL A 570 -57.11 0.23 -8.04
CA VAL A 570 -56.58 0.69 -9.34
C VAL A 570 -56.86 2.18 -9.48
N SER A 571 -55.84 2.96 -9.85
CA SER A 571 -55.92 4.40 -10.05
C SER A 571 -55.17 4.83 -11.32
N GLY A 572 -55.40 6.05 -11.81
CA GLY A 572 -54.68 6.61 -12.97
C GLY A 572 -55.44 6.65 -14.30
N ALA A 573 -56.70 6.20 -14.34
CA ALA A 573 -57.60 6.43 -15.49
C ALA A 573 -59.06 6.52 -15.04
N ASP A 574 -59.65 7.71 -15.13
CA ASP A 574 -61.06 7.94 -14.80
C ASP A 574 -61.98 7.27 -15.82
N GLU A 575 -61.51 7.07 -17.05
CA GLU A 575 -62.21 6.41 -18.14
C GLU A 575 -62.59 4.96 -17.81
N LEU A 576 -61.82 4.30 -16.93
CA LEU A 576 -62.08 2.93 -16.48
C LEU A 576 -62.90 2.85 -15.19
N ALA A 577 -63.18 3.95 -14.50
CA ALA A 577 -63.83 3.93 -13.18
C ALA A 577 -65.17 3.19 -13.19
N ALA A 578 -66.02 3.46 -14.19
CA ALA A 578 -67.28 2.76 -14.38
C ALA A 578 -67.08 1.24 -14.59
N ARG A 579 -66.13 0.86 -15.46
CA ARG A 579 -65.79 -0.54 -15.75
C ARG A 579 -65.29 -1.27 -14.51
N LEU A 580 -64.33 -0.68 -13.80
CA LEU A 580 -63.69 -1.25 -12.61
C LEU A 580 -64.65 -1.38 -11.42
N SER A 581 -65.64 -0.49 -11.31
CA SER A 581 -66.70 -0.59 -10.29
C SER A 581 -67.60 -1.83 -10.45
N GLN A 582 -67.65 -2.40 -11.66
CA GLN A 582 -68.44 -3.60 -12.00
C GLN A 582 -67.59 -4.86 -12.14
N VAL A 583 -66.32 -4.79 -11.71
CA VAL A 583 -65.43 -5.93 -11.55
C VAL A 583 -65.29 -6.20 -10.06
N GLY A 584 -65.75 -7.36 -9.61
CA GLY A 584 -65.70 -7.77 -8.22
C GLY A 584 -64.54 -8.71 -7.91
N ILE A 585 -63.83 -8.48 -6.81
CA ILE A 585 -62.80 -9.37 -6.30
C ILE A 585 -63.44 -10.39 -5.35
N VAL A 586 -63.16 -11.68 -5.58
CA VAL A 586 -63.67 -12.79 -4.78
C VAL A 586 -62.62 -13.86 -4.54
N GLU A 587 -62.79 -14.66 -3.50
CA GLU A 587 -62.03 -15.89 -3.33
C GLU A 587 -62.44 -16.92 -4.39
N PRO A 588 -61.50 -17.73 -4.92
CA PRO A 588 -61.80 -18.67 -6.00
C PRO A 588 -62.95 -19.64 -5.73
N ALA A 589 -63.10 -20.06 -4.47
CA ALA A 589 -64.16 -20.98 -4.05
C ALA A 589 -65.58 -20.38 -4.15
N LEU A 590 -65.69 -19.04 -4.05
CA LEU A 590 -66.98 -18.33 -4.08
C LEU A 590 -67.40 -17.92 -5.49
N GLY A 591 -66.47 -17.86 -6.44
CA GLY A 591 -66.72 -17.45 -7.82
C GLY A 591 -67.87 -18.21 -8.52
N PRO A 592 -67.86 -19.57 -8.55
CA PRO A 592 -68.93 -20.35 -9.16
C PRO A 592 -70.30 -20.17 -8.49
N ALA A 593 -70.32 -19.97 -7.17
CA ALA A 593 -71.56 -19.80 -6.40
C ALA A 593 -72.20 -18.43 -6.63
N LEU A 594 -71.38 -17.38 -6.82
CA LEU A 594 -71.83 -16.01 -7.03
C LEU A 594 -72.06 -15.67 -8.50
N GLN A 595 -71.53 -16.45 -9.44
CA GLN A 595 -71.68 -16.21 -10.88
C GLN A 595 -73.14 -16.11 -11.36
N PRO A 596 -74.10 -16.94 -10.90
CA PRO A 596 -75.50 -16.83 -11.32
C PRO A 596 -76.19 -15.54 -10.84
N ALA A 597 -75.64 -14.86 -9.83
CA ALA A 597 -76.18 -13.62 -9.28
C ALA A 597 -75.66 -12.36 -10.00
N LEU A 598 -74.78 -12.50 -10.98
CA LEU A 598 -74.21 -11.36 -11.71
C LEU A 598 -75.22 -10.75 -12.68
N LEU A 599 -75.31 -9.42 -12.67
CA LEU A 599 -76.11 -8.67 -13.63
C LEU A 599 -75.37 -8.47 -14.96
N PRO A 600 -76.08 -8.19 -16.07
CA PRO A 600 -75.45 -7.94 -17.35
C PRO A 600 -74.34 -6.88 -17.26
N GLY A 601 -73.14 -7.25 -17.71
CA GLY A 601 -71.94 -6.40 -17.69
C GLY A 601 -71.02 -6.59 -16.47
N GLN A 602 -71.47 -7.26 -15.41
CA GLN A 602 -70.66 -7.56 -14.23
C GLN A 602 -69.75 -8.79 -14.44
N ARG A 603 -68.64 -8.80 -13.71
CA ARG A 603 -67.71 -9.94 -13.66
C ARG A 603 -67.06 -10.05 -12.29
N LEU A 604 -66.69 -11.26 -11.92
CA LEU A 604 -65.90 -11.56 -10.74
C LEU A 604 -64.51 -12.01 -11.16
N VAL A 605 -63.51 -11.63 -10.40
CA VAL A 605 -62.12 -12.07 -10.56
C VAL A 605 -61.51 -12.49 -9.23
N SER A 606 -60.65 -13.49 -9.26
CA SER A 606 -59.79 -13.82 -8.12
C SER A 606 -58.46 -13.08 -8.21
N LEU A 607 -57.74 -12.98 -7.08
CA LEU A 607 -56.36 -12.45 -7.06
C LEU A 607 -55.40 -13.30 -7.91
N GLN A 608 -55.74 -14.57 -8.14
CA GLN A 608 -54.95 -15.51 -8.93
C GLN A 608 -55.23 -15.37 -10.44
N GLY A 609 -56.28 -14.64 -10.82
CA GLY A 609 -56.65 -14.40 -12.23
C GLY A 609 -57.78 -15.29 -12.76
N ASP A 610 -58.51 -15.98 -11.88
CA ASP A 610 -59.75 -16.65 -12.30
C ASP A 610 -60.79 -15.60 -12.67
N LEU A 611 -61.61 -15.87 -13.69
CA LEU A 611 -62.63 -14.95 -14.20
C LEU A 611 -63.98 -15.66 -14.30
N TRP A 612 -65.03 -15.05 -13.74
CA TRP A 612 -66.42 -15.44 -13.92
C TRP A 612 -67.23 -14.26 -14.47
N ARG A 613 -67.84 -14.42 -15.64
CA ARG A 613 -68.70 -13.40 -16.24
C ARG A 613 -70.18 -13.77 -16.16
N TRP A 614 -71.01 -12.74 -16.18
CA TRP A 614 -72.48 -12.83 -16.17
C TRP A 614 -73.06 -13.68 -17.31
N ASP A 615 -72.38 -13.78 -18.44
CA ASP A 615 -72.80 -14.53 -19.64
C ASP A 615 -72.41 -16.01 -19.59
N GLY A 616 -71.86 -16.48 -18.47
CA GLY A 616 -71.46 -17.87 -18.26
C GLY A 616 -70.02 -18.19 -18.69
N LEU A 617 -69.27 -17.21 -19.21
CA LEU A 617 -67.84 -17.42 -19.49
C LEU A 617 -67.07 -17.52 -18.17
N THR A 618 -66.42 -18.66 -17.96
CA THR A 618 -65.50 -18.91 -16.85
C THR A 618 -64.13 -19.28 -17.41
N ALA A 619 -63.10 -18.59 -16.92
CA ALA A 619 -61.71 -18.92 -17.23
C ALA A 619 -60.97 -19.16 -15.92
N ALA A 620 -60.29 -20.30 -15.82
CA ALA A 620 -59.38 -20.57 -14.72
C ALA A 620 -58.09 -19.76 -14.91
N ALA A 621 -57.38 -19.50 -13.82
CA ALA A 621 -56.05 -18.91 -13.84
C ALA A 621 -55.01 -19.82 -14.56
N GLU A 622 -55.01 -19.85 -15.90
CA GLU A 622 -53.96 -20.48 -16.69
C GLU A 622 -53.01 -19.42 -17.26
N ALA A 623 -51.84 -19.30 -16.64
CA ALA A 623 -50.73 -18.40 -16.95
C ALA A 623 -51.05 -16.88 -16.93
N PRO A 624 -50.18 -16.05 -16.33
CA PRO A 624 -50.42 -14.61 -16.25
C PRO A 624 -50.44 -13.95 -17.64
N THR A 625 -51.46 -13.13 -17.89
CA THR A 625 -51.64 -12.40 -19.15
C THR A 625 -50.49 -11.43 -19.41
N ALA A 626 -50.25 -11.06 -20.67
CA ALA A 626 -49.18 -10.12 -21.02
C ALA A 626 -49.32 -8.77 -20.29
N ALA A 627 -50.55 -8.29 -20.14
CA ALA A 627 -50.85 -7.06 -19.39
C ALA A 627 -50.58 -7.20 -17.88
N ALA A 628 -50.91 -8.35 -17.26
CA ALA A 628 -50.59 -8.63 -15.85
C ALA A 628 -49.08 -8.62 -15.60
N LYS A 629 -48.30 -9.29 -16.47
CA LYS A 629 -46.82 -9.30 -16.38
C LYS A 629 -46.22 -7.91 -16.54
N ARG A 630 -46.77 -7.08 -17.44
CA ARG A 630 -46.31 -5.70 -17.66
C ARG A 630 -46.58 -4.82 -16.43
N LEU A 631 -47.74 -4.96 -15.79
CA LEU A 631 -48.08 -4.26 -14.55
C LEU A 631 -47.20 -4.70 -13.36
N GLU A 632 -46.96 -6.00 -13.22
CA GLU A 632 -46.07 -6.56 -12.19
C GLU A 632 -44.64 -6.03 -12.35
N MET A 633 -44.11 -6.02 -13.58
CA MET A 633 -42.80 -5.43 -13.89
C MET A 633 -42.75 -3.94 -13.55
N ARG A 634 -43.83 -3.18 -13.78
CA ARG A 634 -43.90 -1.74 -13.50
C ARG A 634 -43.92 -1.42 -12.01
N ASN A 635 -44.69 -2.17 -11.23
CA ASN A 635 -44.69 -2.08 -9.78
C ASN A 635 -43.31 -2.44 -9.21
N ARG A 636 -42.68 -3.49 -9.75
CA ARG A 636 -41.31 -3.87 -9.37
C ARG A 636 -40.28 -2.80 -9.74
N HIS A 637 -40.43 -2.14 -10.88
CA HIS A 637 -39.57 -1.02 -11.28
C HIS A 637 -39.71 0.18 -10.34
N ALA A 638 -40.94 0.55 -9.97
CA ALA A 638 -41.19 1.62 -8.99
C ALA A 638 -40.53 1.30 -7.64
N GLU A 639 -40.68 0.07 -7.15
CA GLU A 639 -40.04 -0.40 -5.91
C GLU A 639 -38.51 -0.34 -5.99
N LEU A 640 -37.91 -0.83 -7.09
CA LEU A 640 -36.45 -0.79 -7.31
C LEU A 640 -35.92 0.64 -7.39
N ARG A 641 -36.67 1.56 -8.01
CA ARG A 641 -36.31 2.98 -8.10
C ARG A 641 -36.27 3.65 -6.73
N ASP A 642 -37.24 3.36 -5.86
CA ASP A 642 -37.26 3.87 -4.49
C ASP A 642 -36.10 3.29 -3.66
N GLN A 643 -35.85 1.99 -3.78
CA GLN A 643 -34.70 1.33 -3.14
C GLN A 643 -33.36 1.89 -3.63
N PHE A 644 -33.20 2.12 -4.93
CA PHE A 644 -32.02 2.76 -5.50
C PHE A 644 -31.84 4.19 -4.97
N SER A 645 -32.90 4.99 -4.93
CA SER A 645 -32.86 6.36 -4.40
C SER A 645 -32.39 6.39 -2.94
N ALA A 646 -32.91 5.48 -2.11
CA ALA A 646 -32.46 5.34 -0.72
C ALA A 646 -30.99 4.89 -0.62
N ALA A 647 -30.59 3.88 -1.40
CA ALA A 647 -29.22 3.36 -1.42
C ALA A 647 -28.21 4.40 -1.93
N ALA A 648 -28.56 5.19 -2.94
CA ALA A 648 -27.73 6.26 -3.49
C ALA A 648 -27.49 7.38 -2.47
N LYS A 649 -28.52 7.76 -1.69
CA LYS A 649 -28.38 8.71 -0.57
C LYS A 649 -27.43 8.18 0.50
N THR A 650 -27.55 6.90 0.87
CA THR A 650 -26.62 6.27 1.81
C THR A 650 -25.19 6.25 1.26
N ALA A 651 -24.99 5.85 0.00
CA ALA A 651 -23.67 5.84 -0.63
C ALA A 651 -23.02 7.23 -0.66
N SER A 652 -23.78 8.28 -0.96
CA SER A 652 -23.29 9.67 -0.93
C SER A 652 -22.92 10.13 0.49
N ARG A 653 -23.70 9.75 1.50
CA ARG A 653 -23.38 10.04 2.90
C ARG A 653 -22.09 9.36 3.33
N GLU A 654 -21.94 8.06 3.05
CA GLU A 654 -20.71 7.31 3.40
C GLU A 654 -19.49 7.81 2.61
N GLU A 655 -19.67 8.29 1.38
CA GLU A 655 -18.60 8.94 0.61
C GLU A 655 -18.11 10.22 1.30
N ALA A 656 -19.03 11.05 1.82
CA ALA A 656 -18.67 12.26 2.56
C ALA A 656 -17.90 11.94 3.85
N VAL A 657 -18.35 10.91 4.59
CA VAL A 657 -17.66 10.42 5.79
C VAL A 657 -16.26 9.91 5.46
N HIS A 658 -16.11 9.11 4.39
CA HIS A 658 -14.82 8.62 3.93
C HIS A 658 -13.87 9.76 3.55
N LYS A 659 -14.34 10.75 2.78
CA LYS A 659 -13.54 11.93 2.40
C LYS A 659 -13.08 12.73 3.63
N GLN A 660 -13.95 12.91 4.62
CA GLN A 660 -13.59 13.60 5.86
C GLN A 660 -12.54 12.82 6.67
N ALA A 661 -12.72 11.50 6.81
CA ALA A 661 -11.76 10.64 7.51
C ALA A 661 -10.39 10.61 6.80
N ALA A 662 -10.37 10.54 5.46
CA ALA A 662 -9.15 10.60 4.67
C ALA A 662 -8.40 11.93 4.83
N ALA A 663 -9.13 13.06 4.84
CA ALA A 663 -8.54 14.38 5.10
C ALA A 663 -7.94 14.48 6.51
N GLN A 664 -8.61 13.91 7.52
CA GLN A 664 -8.11 13.86 8.89
C GLN A 664 -6.82 13.03 9.02
N VAL A 665 -6.75 11.88 8.33
CA VAL A 665 -5.53 11.05 8.28
C VAL A 665 -4.37 11.84 7.67
N GLN A 666 -4.59 12.56 6.57
CA GLN A 666 -3.53 13.38 5.94
C GLN A 666 -3.03 14.49 6.87
N GLN A 667 -3.93 15.20 7.56
CA GLN A 667 -3.54 16.23 8.53
C GLN A 667 -2.72 15.65 9.69
N LEU A 668 -3.18 14.53 10.27
CA LEU A 668 -2.49 13.88 11.38
C LEU A 668 -1.15 13.28 10.96
N GLN A 669 -1.02 12.79 9.72
CA GLN A 669 0.25 12.33 9.17
C GLN A 669 1.29 13.47 9.08
N GLN A 670 0.87 14.64 8.62
CA GLN A 670 1.76 15.82 8.58
C GLN A 670 2.14 16.30 9.98
N ALA A 671 1.20 16.27 10.93
CA ALA A 671 1.46 16.60 12.32
C ALA A 671 2.42 15.62 12.99
N GLU A 672 2.23 14.30 12.81
CA GLU A 672 3.13 13.25 13.32
C GLU A 672 4.55 13.41 12.74
N MET A 673 4.69 13.60 11.43
CA MET A 673 6.01 13.84 10.81
C MET A 673 6.70 15.07 11.39
N THR A 674 5.95 16.14 11.68
CA THR A 674 6.49 17.37 12.27
C THR A 674 6.90 17.15 13.73
N ALA A 675 6.07 16.46 14.51
CA ALA A 675 6.39 16.09 15.90
C ALA A 675 7.60 15.17 15.98
N ARG A 676 7.76 14.25 15.03
CA ARG A 676 8.93 13.36 14.95
C ARG A 676 10.22 14.10 14.65
N LYS A 677 10.18 15.09 13.76
CA LYS A 677 11.31 16.01 13.53
C LYS A 677 11.63 16.83 14.77
N SER A 678 10.61 17.33 15.48
CA SER A 678 10.77 18.06 16.74
C SER A 678 11.42 17.21 17.82
N ALA A 679 10.97 15.96 18.01
CA ALA A 679 11.55 15.01 18.96
C ALA A 679 13.03 14.72 18.65
N ARG A 680 13.37 14.52 17.36
CA ARG A 680 14.77 14.33 16.94
C ARG A 680 15.64 15.57 17.20
N ALA A 681 15.12 16.76 16.92
CA ALA A 681 15.82 18.01 17.20
C ALA A 681 16.04 18.23 18.71
N ALA A 682 15.06 17.88 19.55
CA ALA A 682 15.17 17.92 21.00
C ALA A 682 16.18 16.89 21.54
N GLU A 683 16.27 15.71 20.92
CA GLU A 683 17.24 14.67 21.28
C GLU A 683 18.68 15.09 20.94
N GLU A 684 18.88 15.71 19.78
CA GLU A 684 20.16 16.34 19.42
C GLU A 684 20.52 17.52 20.34
N ALA A 685 19.53 18.32 20.74
CA ALA A 685 19.74 19.41 21.68
C ALA A 685 20.16 18.90 23.07
N LEU A 686 19.54 17.83 23.57
CA LEU A 686 19.93 17.17 24.81
C LEU A 686 21.34 16.58 24.71
N SER A 687 21.69 15.92 23.60
CA SER A 687 23.05 15.40 23.40
C SER A 687 24.09 16.52 23.45
N ARG A 688 23.85 17.65 22.77
CA ARG A 688 24.74 18.81 22.82
C ARG A 688 24.86 19.40 24.21
N ALA A 689 23.76 19.48 24.96
CA ALA A 689 23.75 20.00 26.33
C ALA A 689 24.51 19.07 27.30
N LEU A 690 24.32 17.74 27.19
CA LEU A 690 25.07 16.76 27.98
C LEU A 690 26.57 16.76 27.66
N ASP A 691 26.96 16.92 26.39
CA ASP A 691 28.36 17.07 26.00
C ASP A 691 28.99 18.35 26.57
N ALA A 692 28.23 19.46 26.58
CA ALA A 692 28.65 20.71 27.19
C ALA A 692 28.81 20.58 28.71
N GLN A 693 27.82 19.96 29.38
CA GLN A 693 27.89 19.63 30.81
C GLN A 693 29.10 18.76 31.14
N ALA A 694 29.33 17.67 30.40
CA ALA A 694 30.47 16.78 30.62
C ALA A 694 31.82 17.50 30.40
N LYS A 695 31.91 18.44 29.45
CA LYS A 695 33.10 19.29 29.26
C LYS A 695 33.31 20.23 30.44
N ALA A 696 32.25 20.90 30.91
CA ALA A 696 32.30 21.80 32.05
C ALA A 696 32.69 21.05 33.35
N GLU A 697 32.12 19.86 33.58
CA GLU A 697 32.46 18.99 34.71
C GLU A 697 33.91 18.49 34.65
N ARG A 698 34.40 18.04 33.48
CA ARG A 698 35.81 17.64 33.32
C ARG A 698 36.78 18.80 33.54
N ALA A 699 36.45 19.99 33.05
CA ALA A 699 37.26 21.19 33.28
C ALA A 699 37.31 21.57 34.77
N SER A 700 36.18 21.41 35.47
CA SER A 700 36.10 21.58 36.93
C SER A 700 36.93 20.53 37.69
N ALA A 701 36.77 19.25 37.36
CA ALA A 701 37.47 18.14 38.01
C ALA A 701 39.00 18.16 37.80
N ALA A 702 39.47 18.53 36.61
CA ALA A 702 40.89 18.69 36.31
C ALA A 702 41.55 19.83 37.14
N LEU A 703 40.77 20.79 37.62
CA LEU A 703 41.21 21.85 38.52
C LEU A 703 41.25 21.37 39.97
N SER A 704 40.25 20.59 40.40
CA SER A 704 40.23 19.98 41.74
C SER A 704 41.42 19.05 41.98
N ALA A 705 41.89 18.35 40.94
CA ALA A 705 43.06 17.48 40.99
C ALA A 705 44.43 18.20 40.97
N LYS A 706 44.45 19.52 40.72
CA LYS A 706 45.65 20.38 40.77
C LYS A 706 45.84 21.07 42.12
N ARG A 707 44.83 21.05 42.99
CA ARG A 707 44.96 21.33 44.42
C ARG A 707 45.54 20.11 45.12
#